data_AF-A0A349PPW6-F1
#
_entry.id   AF-A0A349PPW6-F1
#
_cell.length_a   1.000
_cell.length_b   1.000
_cell.length_c   1.000
_cell.angle_alpha   90.00
_cell.angle_beta   90.00
_cell.angle_gamma   90.00
#
_symmetry.space_group_name_H-M   'P 1'
#
loop_
_entity.id
_entity.type
_entity.pdbx_description
1 polymer ?
#
loop_
_entity_poly.entity_id
_entity_poly.type
_entity_poly.pdbx_seq_one_letter_code
_entity_poly.pdbx_strand_id
1 'polypeptide(L)'
;IFQIRFDEKVMLWEPFSERFNQNYNLTRNIYKNFYGNKIIFEEIQNDLQLTFRYEWNSSNLFGFVKKSEIINNSNIDYNITVLDGIQNIVPQGVNSDLQSSTSNLVDAYKRNELHSKSGLGIYALSAIIVDKAEPSEALKANVVWSLGLNNPTYLLSSKQIPAFRKGLKLTDETDIKGEKGAYFISNELFLPQNSTEKWHIIANVNQNQSQVIQLTEFIIHDKTLESKIYDDIELGRQNLIALTASADGLQFTADKLIDTRHFANTLFNIMRGGIFDDNYQIGKKDFTQYLAKANSEVFENNRDFLLNLNDEFSYVELLAVIKNSEDQDLVRLCTEYLPLKFSRRHGDPSRPWNKFSINTRSEVDGSKILDYEGNWRDIFQNWEALAHAYPDFIEGMIFKFLNASTFDGYNPYRVTKGGFDREAIEPDNPWSYIGYWGDHQIIYLLKFLEFIEKYHPGKLNSYFEKECFVYAAVPYTIKPYQDILKNPKDTIEYSHSWEKKIIEERSKIGADGALIRSNEDEIYHVNFIEKILATVLAKMSNFIPEGGIWMNTQRPEWNDANNALVGNGVSMVTLYYLHRFLKMFQSILDSSDLETIKISNEMVEFYHEVRDCLVENEHLLSGKIDDQSRRNILDRLGKAASDYRLQVYNSGFWGKKRTHSMAGLKIFTKVALEFIEHSISANQRPDKLYHAYNLMSITTNGVVISNLSEMLEGQVAALSSGYLKANESLQILDALKNSSLYRADQNSYILYPNKDLPKFLEKNNIPKSSIENSTLLKKLLATSNQSIFNMDCKG
;
A
#
# COMPACT_ATOMS: atom_id res chain seq x y z
N ILE A 1 -38.07 3.32 10.89
CA ILE A 1 -39.04 2.93 11.94
C ILE A 1 -40.43 3.08 11.35
N PHE A 2 -41.30 2.10 11.55
CA PHE A 2 -42.65 2.04 11.01
C PHE A 2 -43.65 1.81 12.14
N GLN A 3 -44.62 2.69 12.28
CA GLN A 3 -45.82 2.44 13.08
C GLN A 3 -46.91 1.96 12.12
N ILE A 4 -47.24 0.68 12.19
CA ILE A 4 -48.16 0.01 11.27
C ILE A 4 -49.51 -0.13 11.97
N ARG A 5 -50.55 0.45 11.38
CA ARG A 5 -51.91 0.36 11.92
C ARG A 5 -52.63 -0.83 11.29
N PHE A 6 -52.99 -1.79 12.13
CA PHE A 6 -53.64 -3.03 11.75
C PHE A 6 -54.58 -3.52 12.88
N ASP A 7 -55.81 -3.92 12.56
CA ASP A 7 -56.81 -4.42 13.53
C ASP A 7 -56.95 -3.57 14.82
N GLU A 8 -57.18 -2.26 14.66
CA GLU A 8 -57.27 -1.26 15.74
C GLU A 8 -56.02 -1.14 16.66
N LYS A 9 -54.92 -1.81 16.30
CA LYS A 9 -53.64 -1.77 17.01
C LYS A 9 -52.58 -1.03 16.20
N VAL A 10 -51.62 -0.45 16.91
CA VAL A 10 -50.41 0.12 16.31
C VAL A 10 -49.25 -0.79 16.65
N MET A 11 -48.68 -1.43 15.63
CA MET A 11 -47.48 -2.26 15.76
C MET A 11 -46.25 -1.46 15.35
N LEU A 12 -45.19 -1.58 16.13
CA LEU A 12 -43.94 -0.86 15.87
C LEU A 12 -42.90 -1.79 15.26
N TRP A 13 -42.48 -1.52 14.04
CA TRP A 13 -41.42 -2.26 13.38
C TRP A 13 -40.21 -1.34 13.12
N GLU A 14 -39.03 -1.71 13.60
CA GLU A 14 -37.79 -0.96 13.39
C GLU A 14 -36.73 -1.86 12.72
N PRO A 15 -36.76 -1.94 11.38
CA PRO A 15 -35.83 -2.79 10.62
C PRO A 15 -34.37 -2.52 10.95
N PHE A 16 -33.56 -3.57 10.90
CA PHE A 16 -32.11 -3.55 11.10
C PHE A 16 -31.65 -3.14 12.50
N SER A 17 -32.58 -2.89 13.43
CA SER A 17 -32.25 -2.64 14.84
C SER A 17 -32.24 -3.94 15.64
N GLU A 18 -31.59 -3.92 16.80
CA GLU A 18 -31.68 -5.01 17.79
C GLU A 18 -32.76 -4.77 18.85
N ARG A 19 -33.59 -3.72 18.70
CA ARG A 19 -34.51 -3.24 19.76
C ARG A 19 -35.74 -4.12 19.96
N PHE A 20 -36.23 -4.74 18.88
CA PHE A 20 -37.51 -5.48 18.88
C PHE A 20 -37.40 -6.87 18.23
N ASN A 21 -36.19 -7.40 18.03
CA ASN A 21 -35.97 -8.65 17.32
C ASN A 21 -36.74 -9.85 17.88
N GLN A 22 -36.97 -9.89 19.19
CA GLN A 22 -37.69 -10.98 19.84
C GLN A 22 -39.20 -10.95 19.61
N ASN A 23 -39.75 -9.81 19.16
CA ASN A 23 -41.20 -9.61 19.05
C ASN A 23 -41.76 -10.03 17.69
N TYR A 24 -40.90 -10.31 16.71
CA TYR A 24 -41.31 -10.51 15.32
C TYR A 24 -40.57 -11.67 14.67
N ASN A 25 -41.23 -12.35 13.74
CA ASN A 25 -40.58 -13.27 12.83
C ASN A 25 -39.93 -12.47 11.69
N LEU A 26 -38.60 -12.36 11.72
CA LEU A 26 -37.82 -11.52 10.79
C LEU A 26 -36.87 -12.34 9.93
N THR A 27 -36.74 -11.95 8.66
CA THR A 27 -35.69 -12.44 7.76
C THR A 27 -34.85 -11.26 7.28
N ARG A 28 -33.52 -11.35 7.41
CA ARG A 28 -32.59 -10.30 6.96
C ARG A 28 -31.71 -10.80 5.83
N ASN A 29 -31.67 -10.06 4.74
CA ASN A 29 -30.84 -10.33 3.58
C ASN A 29 -29.88 -9.17 3.33
N ILE A 30 -28.71 -9.50 2.79
CA ILE A 30 -27.71 -8.53 2.35
C ILE A 30 -27.33 -8.85 0.91
N TYR A 31 -27.30 -7.82 0.07
CA TYR A 31 -26.96 -7.96 -1.34
C TYR A 31 -25.84 -6.99 -1.68
N LYS A 32 -24.90 -7.46 -2.50
CA LYS A 32 -23.87 -6.62 -3.10
C LYS A 32 -23.79 -6.97 -4.58
N ASN A 33 -23.79 -5.96 -5.45
CA ASN A 33 -23.76 -6.19 -6.89
C ASN A 33 -22.39 -6.73 -7.35
N PHE A 34 -22.33 -7.24 -8.57
CA PHE A 34 -21.10 -7.83 -9.16
C PHE A 34 -19.93 -6.83 -9.20
N TYR A 35 -20.21 -5.55 -9.45
CA TYR A 35 -19.20 -4.50 -9.53
C TYR A 35 -18.75 -3.97 -8.16
N GLY A 36 -19.41 -4.38 -7.08
CA GLY A 36 -19.06 -4.00 -5.70
C GLY A 36 -19.36 -2.55 -5.31
N ASN A 37 -20.05 -1.77 -6.14
CA ASN A 37 -20.35 -0.34 -5.89
C ASN A 37 -21.76 -0.06 -5.37
N LYS A 38 -22.59 -1.10 -5.15
CA LYS A 38 -23.93 -0.99 -4.55
C LYS A 38 -24.13 -2.07 -3.49
N ILE A 39 -24.79 -1.70 -2.40
CA ILE A 39 -25.15 -2.61 -1.30
C ILE A 39 -26.60 -2.38 -0.88
N ILE A 40 -27.36 -3.48 -0.72
CA ILE A 40 -28.75 -3.47 -0.28
C ILE A 40 -28.85 -4.18 1.05
N PHE A 41 -29.55 -3.55 1.98
CA PHE A 41 -29.99 -4.15 3.24
C PHE A 41 -31.50 -4.37 3.14
N GLU A 42 -31.95 -5.58 3.44
CA GLU A 42 -33.36 -5.97 3.37
C GLU A 42 -33.76 -6.68 4.65
N GLU A 43 -34.94 -6.31 5.18
CA GLU A 43 -35.60 -7.03 6.25
C GLU A 43 -37.04 -7.29 5.87
N ILE A 44 -37.46 -8.55 6.03
CA ILE A 44 -38.81 -9.04 5.82
C ILE A 44 -39.42 -9.27 7.20
N GLN A 45 -40.52 -8.59 7.50
CA GLN A 45 -41.41 -8.92 8.60
C GLN A 45 -42.39 -9.98 8.08
N ASN A 46 -42.20 -11.22 8.51
CA ASN A 46 -42.93 -12.37 7.94
C ASN A 46 -44.40 -12.43 8.35
N ASP A 47 -44.75 -11.97 9.55
CA ASP A 47 -46.12 -12.01 10.08
C ASP A 47 -47.07 -11.05 9.33
N LEU A 48 -46.55 -9.89 8.94
CA LEU A 48 -47.24 -8.85 8.18
C LEU A 48 -46.97 -8.93 6.68
N GLN A 49 -46.00 -9.75 6.25
CA GLN A 49 -45.51 -9.86 4.89
C GLN A 49 -45.09 -8.49 4.32
N LEU A 50 -44.50 -7.66 5.17
CA LEU A 50 -43.92 -6.37 4.79
C LEU A 50 -42.42 -6.53 4.62
N THR A 51 -41.87 -5.95 3.55
CA THR A 51 -40.43 -5.89 3.31
C THR A 51 -39.98 -4.45 3.27
N PHE A 52 -38.92 -4.13 4.01
CA PHE A 52 -38.26 -2.84 3.93
C PHE A 52 -36.83 -3.06 3.47
N ARG A 53 -36.43 -2.31 2.44
CA ARG A 53 -35.07 -2.35 1.92
C ARG A 53 -34.53 -0.94 1.71
N TYR A 54 -33.23 -0.79 1.90
CA TYR A 54 -32.52 0.38 1.40
C TYR A 54 -31.22 0.00 0.69
N GLU A 55 -30.91 0.75 -0.37
CA GLU A 55 -29.73 0.57 -1.22
C GLU A 55 -28.83 1.81 -1.14
N TRP A 56 -27.55 1.61 -0.83
CA TRP A 56 -26.54 2.66 -0.94
C TRP A 56 -25.92 2.69 -2.35
N ASN A 57 -25.90 3.88 -2.93
CA ASN A 57 -25.28 4.21 -4.21
C ASN A 57 -24.34 5.42 -4.07
N SER A 58 -23.40 5.55 -5.00
CA SER A 58 -22.56 6.74 -5.16
C SER A 58 -22.92 7.49 -6.45
N SER A 59 -22.96 8.82 -6.37
CA SER A 59 -23.11 9.78 -7.46
C SER A 59 -21.99 10.81 -7.36
N ASN A 60 -21.31 11.09 -8.48
CA ASN A 60 -20.25 12.09 -8.51
C ASN A 60 -20.81 13.51 -8.30
N LEU A 61 -22.02 13.77 -8.80
CA LEU A 61 -22.66 15.09 -8.67
C LEU A 61 -23.36 15.28 -7.32
N PHE A 62 -24.01 14.23 -6.79
CA PHE A 62 -24.93 14.35 -5.66
C PHE A 62 -24.45 13.66 -4.37
N GLY A 63 -23.32 12.94 -4.40
CA GLY A 63 -22.76 12.26 -3.23
C GLY A 63 -23.34 10.86 -3.03
N PHE A 64 -23.76 10.54 -1.80
CA PHE A 64 -24.33 9.24 -1.45
C PHE A 64 -25.86 9.25 -1.59
N VAL A 65 -26.41 8.23 -2.23
CA VAL A 65 -27.86 8.09 -2.45
C VAL A 65 -28.35 6.81 -1.77
N LYS A 66 -29.18 6.97 -0.75
CA LYS A 66 -29.93 5.89 -0.08
C LYS A 66 -31.31 5.79 -0.72
N LYS A 67 -31.52 4.78 -1.56
CA LYS A 67 -32.83 4.47 -2.15
C LYS A 67 -33.58 3.55 -1.21
N SER A 68 -34.78 3.91 -0.80
CA SER A 68 -35.57 3.16 0.17
C SER A 68 -36.86 2.69 -0.48
N GLU A 69 -37.27 1.46 -0.16
CA GLU A 69 -38.54 0.91 -0.62
C GLU A 69 -39.21 0.14 0.52
N ILE A 70 -40.51 0.34 0.69
CA ILE A 70 -41.38 -0.53 1.52
C ILE A 70 -42.35 -1.25 0.61
N ILE A 71 -42.41 -2.57 0.73
CA ILE A 71 -43.16 -3.47 -0.14
C ILE A 71 -44.17 -4.21 0.72
N ASN A 72 -45.43 -4.19 0.29
CA ASN A 72 -46.49 -4.99 0.88
C ASN A 72 -46.75 -6.22 0.01
N ASN A 73 -46.30 -7.38 0.47
CA ASN A 73 -46.54 -8.66 -0.20
C ASN A 73 -47.79 -9.37 0.33
N SER A 74 -48.53 -8.74 1.25
CA SER A 74 -49.76 -9.28 1.81
C SER A 74 -50.98 -8.97 0.92
N ASN A 75 -52.11 -9.59 1.26
CA ASN A 75 -53.42 -9.32 0.67
C ASN A 75 -54.27 -8.35 1.50
N ILE A 76 -53.63 -7.49 2.32
CA ILE A 76 -54.29 -6.48 3.13
C ILE A 76 -53.61 -5.12 2.96
N ASP A 77 -54.39 -4.06 3.10
CA ASP A 77 -53.88 -2.68 3.03
C ASP A 77 -53.38 -2.23 4.41
N TYR A 78 -52.31 -1.46 4.45
CA TYR A 78 -51.75 -0.91 5.69
C TYR A 78 -51.74 0.62 5.68
N ASN A 79 -52.10 1.21 6.82
CA ASN A 79 -51.75 2.60 7.11
C ASN A 79 -50.47 2.62 7.95
N ILE A 80 -49.43 3.26 7.43
CA ILE A 80 -48.09 3.23 8.01
C ILE A 80 -47.64 4.67 8.27
N THR A 81 -47.24 4.98 9.49
CA THR A 81 -46.44 6.17 9.76
C THR A 81 -44.98 5.77 9.73
N VAL A 82 -44.23 6.31 8.77
CA VAL A 82 -42.79 6.06 8.62
C VAL A 82 -41.98 7.16 9.32
N LEU A 83 -40.84 6.78 9.88
CA LEU A 83 -39.72 7.64 10.23
C LEU A 83 -38.45 6.99 9.70
N ASP A 84 -37.89 7.51 8.61
CA ASP A 84 -36.70 6.98 7.95
C ASP A 84 -35.65 8.07 7.79
N GLY A 85 -34.36 7.71 7.85
CA GLY A 85 -33.30 8.72 7.90
C GLY A 85 -31.90 8.18 8.10
N ILE A 86 -30.98 9.11 8.26
CA ILE A 86 -29.59 8.88 8.66
C ILE A 86 -29.26 9.77 9.87
N GLN A 87 -28.40 9.29 10.77
CA GLN A 87 -28.10 9.96 12.03
C GLN A 87 -26.60 9.99 12.32
N ASN A 88 -26.20 10.87 13.24
CA ASN A 88 -24.81 11.15 13.58
C ASN A 88 -24.00 11.66 12.37
N ILE A 89 -24.64 12.54 11.58
CA ILE A 89 -24.01 13.25 10.47
C ILE A 89 -22.94 14.18 11.05
N VAL A 90 -21.72 14.03 10.56
CA VAL A 90 -20.60 14.88 10.95
C VAL A 90 -20.71 16.20 10.18
N PRO A 91 -20.57 17.38 10.82
CA PRO A 91 -20.52 18.64 10.11
C PRO A 91 -19.20 18.79 9.34
N GLN A 92 -19.18 19.66 8.33
CA GLN A 92 -17.94 19.97 7.63
C GLN A 92 -16.94 20.66 8.57
N GLY A 93 -15.64 20.37 8.41
CA GLY A 93 -14.55 21.06 9.11
C GLY A 93 -14.00 20.33 10.34
N VAL A 94 -14.60 19.21 10.74
CA VAL A 94 -14.09 18.36 11.83
C VAL A 94 -13.07 17.36 11.28
N ASN A 95 -11.82 17.44 11.72
CA ASN A 95 -10.80 16.45 11.35
C ASN A 95 -10.98 15.12 12.12
N SER A 96 -10.38 14.04 11.60
CA SER A 96 -10.53 12.69 12.16
C SER A 96 -10.02 12.58 13.60
N ASP A 97 -8.92 13.25 13.91
CA ASP A 97 -8.23 13.13 15.20
C ASP A 97 -9.05 13.80 16.31
N LEU A 98 -9.61 14.98 16.02
CA LEU A 98 -10.52 15.70 16.91
C LEU A 98 -11.82 14.91 17.11
N GLN A 99 -12.41 14.38 16.04
CA GLN A 99 -13.63 13.56 16.16
C GLN A 99 -13.38 12.29 16.97
N SER A 100 -12.21 11.67 16.85
CA SER A 100 -11.85 10.44 17.58
C SER A 100 -11.57 10.70 19.06
N SER A 101 -10.81 11.75 19.36
CA SER A 101 -10.30 12.01 20.72
C SER A 101 -11.23 12.87 21.58
N THR A 102 -11.98 13.81 20.98
CA THR A 102 -12.73 14.85 21.71
C THR A 102 -14.11 15.13 21.10
N SER A 103 -14.81 14.08 20.66
CA SER A 103 -16.14 14.19 20.03
C SER A 103 -17.20 15.01 20.80
N ASN A 104 -17.13 15.03 22.14
CA ASN A 104 -18.00 15.82 23.01
C ASN A 104 -17.75 17.33 22.89
N LEU A 105 -16.50 17.76 22.71
CA LEU A 105 -16.16 19.16 22.40
C LEU A 105 -16.77 19.56 21.06
N VAL A 106 -16.64 18.69 20.06
CA VAL A 106 -17.20 18.93 18.72
C VAL A 106 -18.72 19.14 18.78
N ASP A 107 -19.43 18.35 19.59
CA ASP A 107 -20.89 18.46 19.75
C ASP A 107 -21.32 19.90 20.11
N ALA A 108 -20.58 20.60 20.97
CA ALA A 108 -20.89 21.98 21.38
C ALA A 108 -20.88 23.02 20.24
N TYR A 109 -20.17 22.72 19.13
CA TYR A 109 -20.07 23.59 17.96
C TYR A 109 -21.06 23.22 16.86
N LYS A 110 -21.79 22.10 16.98
CA LYS A 110 -22.69 21.63 15.93
C LYS A 110 -23.92 22.52 15.82
N ARG A 111 -24.26 22.88 14.58
CA ARG A 111 -25.53 23.52 14.22
C ARG A 111 -26.11 22.84 12.98
N ASN A 112 -27.34 22.37 13.13
CA ASN A 112 -28.07 21.63 12.10
C ASN A 112 -29.31 22.45 11.73
N GLU A 113 -29.43 22.85 10.46
CA GLU A 113 -30.49 23.75 9.98
C GLU A 113 -31.31 23.12 8.86
N LEU A 114 -32.59 23.45 8.74
CA LEU A 114 -33.46 23.03 7.64
C LEU A 114 -33.76 24.23 6.74
N HIS A 115 -33.46 24.11 5.46
CA HIS A 115 -34.01 25.01 4.45
C HIS A 115 -35.44 24.59 4.12
N SER A 116 -36.42 25.21 4.80
CA SER A 116 -37.82 24.76 4.81
C SER A 116 -38.49 24.66 3.43
N LYS A 117 -38.10 25.48 2.45
CA LYS A 117 -38.70 25.43 1.10
C LYS A 117 -38.31 24.19 0.31
N SER A 118 -37.07 23.71 0.49
CA SER A 118 -36.56 22.54 -0.25
C SER A 118 -36.49 21.28 0.62
N GLY A 119 -36.67 21.38 1.93
CA GLY A 119 -36.48 20.25 2.85
C GLY A 119 -35.03 19.79 2.99
N LEU A 120 -34.07 20.65 2.62
CA LEU A 120 -32.64 20.35 2.68
C LEU A 120 -32.10 20.64 4.09
N GLY A 121 -31.47 19.64 4.71
CA GLY A 121 -30.73 19.76 5.97
C GLY A 121 -29.28 20.19 5.74
N ILE A 122 -28.81 21.15 6.52
CA ILE A 122 -27.47 21.75 6.49
C ILE A 122 -26.77 21.40 7.81
N TYR A 123 -25.61 20.76 7.73
CA TYR A 123 -24.84 20.28 8.88
C TYR A 123 -23.48 20.97 8.93
N ALA A 124 -23.37 21.96 9.82
CA ALA A 124 -22.21 22.85 9.91
C ALA A 124 -21.71 22.98 11.35
N LEU A 125 -20.54 23.60 11.48
CA LEU A 125 -20.04 24.12 12.74
C LEU A 125 -20.43 25.60 12.87
N SER A 126 -20.61 26.08 14.09
CA SER A 126 -20.74 27.52 14.34
C SER A 126 -19.43 28.28 14.10
N ALA A 127 -18.29 27.59 14.25
CA ALA A 127 -16.94 28.05 13.94
C ALA A 127 -16.03 26.83 13.75
N ILE A 128 -14.97 26.95 12.94
CA ILE A 128 -13.94 25.92 12.85
C ILE A 128 -13.21 25.84 14.20
N ILE A 129 -13.00 24.63 14.69
CA ILE A 129 -12.39 24.40 16.00
C ILE A 129 -10.87 24.53 15.84
N VAL A 130 -10.29 25.56 16.45
CA VAL A 130 -8.86 25.86 16.45
C VAL A 130 -8.44 26.38 17.82
N ASP A 131 -7.21 26.08 18.23
CA ASP A 131 -6.65 26.52 19.52
C ASP A 131 -6.12 27.98 19.47
N LYS A 132 -5.88 28.48 18.25
CA LYS A 132 -5.49 29.87 18.03
C LYS A 132 -6.64 30.80 18.42
N ALA A 133 -6.33 31.82 19.21
CA ALA A 133 -7.26 32.90 19.58
C ALA A 133 -7.51 33.87 18.41
N GLU A 134 -8.09 33.36 17.33
CA GLU A 134 -8.44 34.11 16.12
C GLU A 134 -9.83 33.68 15.60
N PRO A 135 -10.54 34.54 14.86
CA PRO A 135 -11.76 34.13 14.17
C PRO A 135 -11.48 32.97 13.20
N SER A 136 -12.33 31.94 13.25
CA SER A 136 -12.23 30.77 12.37
C SER A 136 -13.60 30.41 11.82
N GLU A 137 -13.98 31.06 10.72
CA GLU A 137 -15.31 30.94 10.13
C GLU A 137 -15.55 29.58 9.47
N ALA A 138 -16.69 28.96 9.76
CA ALA A 138 -17.13 27.71 9.14
C ALA A 138 -18.05 28.01 7.95
N LEU A 139 -17.46 28.18 6.77
CA LEU A 139 -18.17 28.63 5.55
C LEU A 139 -18.55 27.49 4.59
N LYS A 140 -18.53 26.24 5.06
CA LYS A 140 -18.98 25.07 4.29
C LYS A 140 -19.80 24.16 5.19
N ALA A 141 -20.60 23.28 4.56
CA ALA A 141 -21.46 22.34 5.26
C ALA A 141 -21.48 20.98 4.56
N ASN A 142 -21.88 19.96 5.30
CA ASN A 142 -22.42 18.74 4.70
C ASN A 142 -23.94 18.91 4.58
N VAL A 143 -24.55 18.28 3.58
CA VAL A 143 -25.98 18.46 3.29
C VAL A 143 -26.69 17.12 3.13
N VAL A 144 -27.96 17.07 3.51
CA VAL A 144 -28.83 15.91 3.28
C VAL A 144 -30.21 16.39 2.83
N TRP A 145 -30.82 15.74 1.86
CA TRP A 145 -32.14 16.07 1.33
C TRP A 145 -32.86 14.82 0.84
N SER A 146 -34.14 14.93 0.47
CA SER A 146 -34.96 13.78 0.07
C SER A 146 -35.90 14.06 -1.10
N LEU A 147 -36.33 12.97 -1.75
CA LEU A 147 -37.31 12.92 -2.83
C LEU A 147 -38.28 11.75 -2.62
N GLY A 148 -39.48 11.85 -3.20
CA GLY A 148 -40.46 10.76 -3.27
C GLY A 148 -41.57 10.82 -2.22
N LEU A 149 -41.42 11.59 -1.14
CA LEU A 149 -42.49 11.81 -0.15
C LEU A 149 -43.00 13.26 -0.21
N ASN A 150 -44.33 13.42 -0.22
CA ASN A 150 -44.98 14.73 -0.23
C ASN A 150 -45.07 15.30 1.19
N ASN A 151 -44.63 16.55 1.37
CA ASN A 151 -44.73 17.33 2.61
C ASN A 151 -44.35 16.56 3.90
N PRO A 152 -43.18 15.89 3.98
CA PRO A 152 -42.81 15.16 5.17
C PRO A 152 -42.47 16.10 6.33
N THR A 153 -42.60 15.60 7.56
CA THR A 153 -42.03 16.21 8.76
C THR A 153 -40.53 15.91 8.81
N TYR A 154 -39.70 16.92 9.10
CA TYR A 154 -38.24 16.80 9.13
C TYR A 154 -37.70 16.86 10.56
N LEU A 155 -36.78 15.95 10.90
CA LEU A 155 -35.97 16.03 12.11
C LEU A 155 -34.50 16.24 11.74
N LEU A 156 -33.84 17.17 12.44
CA LEU A 156 -32.43 17.51 12.26
C LEU A 156 -31.53 16.87 13.34
N SER A 157 -32.14 16.15 14.27
CA SER A 157 -31.49 15.49 15.40
C SER A 157 -32.18 14.16 15.73
N SER A 158 -31.56 13.39 16.63
CA SER A 158 -32.12 12.12 17.10
C SER A 158 -32.99 12.25 18.37
N LYS A 159 -33.31 13.48 18.81
CA LYS A 159 -34.00 13.76 20.08
C LYS A 159 -35.38 13.14 20.17
N GLN A 160 -36.14 13.18 19.08
CA GLN A 160 -37.54 12.73 19.07
C GLN A 160 -37.72 11.26 18.66
N ILE A 161 -36.65 10.53 18.31
CA ILE A 161 -36.76 9.10 17.94
C ILE A 161 -37.35 8.25 19.08
N PRO A 162 -36.95 8.41 20.37
CA PRO A 162 -37.60 7.69 21.46
C PRO A 162 -39.09 8.00 21.61
N ALA A 163 -39.52 9.23 21.30
CA ALA A 163 -40.93 9.61 21.32
C ALA A 163 -41.70 8.91 20.19
N PHE A 164 -41.15 8.88 18.97
CA PHE A 164 -41.72 8.14 17.85
C PHE A 164 -41.87 6.64 18.15
N ARG A 165 -40.88 6.01 18.77
CA ARG A 165 -40.99 4.59 19.19
C ARG A 165 -42.13 4.33 20.18
N LYS A 166 -42.58 5.35 20.90
CA LYS A 166 -43.70 5.25 21.86
C LYS A 166 -45.05 5.63 21.25
N GLY A 167 -45.15 5.83 19.94
CA GLY A 167 -46.39 6.26 19.30
C GLY A 167 -46.70 7.75 19.46
N LEU A 168 -45.76 8.56 19.94
CA LEU A 168 -45.96 10.00 20.12
C LEU A 168 -45.73 10.75 18.80
N LYS A 169 -46.48 11.85 18.62
CA LYS A 169 -46.39 12.72 17.45
C LYS A 169 -45.06 13.48 17.44
N LEU A 170 -44.49 13.63 16.24
CA LEU A 170 -43.28 14.41 15.99
C LEU A 170 -43.58 15.87 15.72
N THR A 171 -42.61 16.74 16.00
CA THR A 171 -42.61 18.14 15.60
C THR A 171 -41.40 18.44 14.71
N ASP A 172 -41.61 19.24 13.68
CA ASP A 172 -40.52 19.68 12.79
C ASP A 172 -39.39 20.36 13.56
N GLU A 173 -38.15 20.06 13.15
CA GLU A 173 -36.93 20.70 13.65
C GLU A 173 -36.33 21.55 12.53
N THR A 174 -36.10 22.85 12.78
CA THR A 174 -35.56 23.78 11.78
C THR A 174 -34.19 24.36 12.11
N ASP A 175 -33.81 24.42 13.38
CA ASP A 175 -32.49 24.86 13.88
C ASP A 175 -32.19 24.13 15.20
N ILE A 176 -31.22 23.21 15.19
CA ILE A 176 -30.78 22.45 16.37
C ILE A 176 -29.29 22.73 16.62
N LYS A 177 -28.95 23.08 17.85
CA LYS A 177 -27.59 23.45 18.30
C LYS A 177 -27.09 22.49 19.36
N GLY A 178 -25.78 22.22 19.38
CA GLY A 178 -25.13 21.45 20.44
C GLY A 178 -25.37 19.93 20.36
N GLU A 179 -25.92 19.43 19.24
CA GLU A 179 -26.38 18.05 19.12
C GLU A 179 -25.85 17.40 17.85
N LYS A 180 -25.73 16.07 17.89
CA LYS A 180 -25.39 15.26 16.72
C LYS A 180 -26.44 15.46 15.62
N GLY A 181 -25.98 15.84 14.43
CA GLY A 181 -26.83 15.99 13.26
C GLY A 181 -27.51 14.69 12.86
N ALA A 182 -28.77 14.77 12.48
CA ALA A 182 -29.50 13.70 11.83
C ALA A 182 -30.41 14.28 10.74
N TYR A 183 -30.81 13.46 9.79
CA TYR A 183 -31.83 13.80 8.79
C TYR A 183 -32.86 12.69 8.82
N PHE A 184 -34.04 12.96 9.38
CA PHE A 184 -35.17 12.05 9.29
C PHE A 184 -36.35 12.71 8.59
N ILE A 185 -37.04 11.92 7.77
CA ILE A 185 -38.33 12.25 7.20
C ILE A 185 -39.40 11.38 7.85
N SER A 186 -40.53 11.99 8.18
CA SER A 186 -41.71 11.28 8.64
C SER A 186 -42.91 11.61 7.78
N ASN A 187 -43.67 10.58 7.41
CA ASN A 187 -44.89 10.75 6.64
C ASN A 187 -45.91 9.67 6.98
N GLU A 188 -47.18 9.95 6.72
CA GLU A 188 -48.24 8.94 6.72
C GLU A 188 -48.40 8.38 5.31
N LEU A 189 -48.36 7.06 5.20
CA LEU A 189 -48.42 6.32 3.94
C LEU A 189 -49.62 5.38 4.01
N PHE A 190 -50.42 5.37 2.94
CA PHE A 190 -51.35 4.28 2.68
C PHE A 190 -50.65 3.31 1.73
N LEU A 191 -50.43 2.07 2.17
CA LEU A 191 -49.73 1.04 1.42
C LEU A 191 -50.71 -0.09 1.05
N PRO A 192 -51.31 -0.04 -0.15
CA PRO A 192 -52.20 -1.09 -0.64
C PRO A 192 -51.57 -2.49 -0.63
N GLN A 193 -52.40 -3.52 -0.65
CA GLN A 193 -51.96 -4.88 -0.92
C GLN A 193 -51.17 -4.96 -2.24
N ASN A 194 -50.11 -5.77 -2.26
CA ASN A 194 -49.26 -6.00 -3.43
C ASN A 194 -48.69 -4.72 -4.07
N SER A 195 -48.39 -3.69 -3.27
CA SER A 195 -47.82 -2.43 -3.75
C SER A 195 -46.45 -2.12 -3.12
N THR A 196 -45.76 -1.14 -3.71
CA THR A 196 -44.46 -0.64 -3.24
C THR A 196 -44.49 0.88 -3.18
N GLU A 197 -44.03 1.44 -2.06
CA GLU A 197 -43.74 2.87 -1.93
C GLU A 197 -42.22 3.10 -1.90
N LYS A 198 -41.76 4.20 -2.51
CA LYS A 198 -40.33 4.48 -2.72
C LYS A 198 -39.97 5.92 -2.39
N TRP A 199 -38.79 6.11 -1.82
CA TRP A 199 -38.22 7.44 -1.58
C TRP A 199 -36.70 7.39 -1.53
N HIS A 200 -36.06 8.55 -1.63
CA HIS A 200 -34.60 8.68 -1.65
C HIS A 200 -34.14 9.67 -0.59
N ILE A 201 -33.00 9.37 0.04
CA ILE A 201 -32.26 10.30 0.88
C ILE A 201 -30.87 10.46 0.25
N ILE A 202 -30.49 11.70 -0.04
CA ILE A 202 -29.26 12.04 -0.72
C ILE A 202 -28.41 12.88 0.22
N ALA A 203 -27.13 12.53 0.36
CA ALA A 203 -26.18 13.20 1.23
C ALA A 203 -24.89 13.57 0.49
N ASN A 204 -24.43 14.81 0.62
CA ASN A 204 -23.17 15.26 0.04
C ASN A 204 -22.31 16.02 1.05
N VAL A 205 -21.00 16.07 0.80
CA VAL A 205 -20.00 16.65 1.72
C VAL A 205 -19.33 17.87 1.12
N ASN A 206 -18.70 18.70 1.95
CA ASN A 206 -17.82 19.81 1.51
C ASN A 206 -18.52 20.86 0.62
N GLN A 207 -19.79 21.18 0.90
CA GLN A 207 -20.59 22.12 0.10
C GLN A 207 -20.38 23.57 0.56
N ASN A 208 -20.12 24.46 -0.38
CA ASN A 208 -20.14 25.91 -0.15
C ASN A 208 -21.57 26.49 -0.34
N GLN A 209 -21.77 27.76 0.01
CA GLN A 209 -23.08 28.42 -0.05
C GLN A 209 -23.66 28.43 -1.46
N SER A 210 -22.85 28.65 -2.50
CA SER A 210 -23.30 28.66 -3.89
C SER A 210 -23.86 27.30 -4.31
N GLN A 211 -23.16 26.23 -3.95
CA GLN A 211 -23.59 24.85 -4.22
C GLN A 211 -24.87 24.50 -3.45
N VAL A 212 -25.00 24.95 -2.18
CA VAL A 212 -26.24 24.77 -1.41
C VAL A 212 -27.40 25.47 -2.09
N ILE A 213 -27.25 26.74 -2.49
CA ILE A 213 -28.32 27.48 -3.18
C ILE A 213 -28.70 26.79 -4.49
N GLN A 214 -27.72 26.42 -5.33
CA GLN A 214 -27.97 25.70 -6.57
C GLN A 214 -28.77 24.42 -6.34
N LEU A 215 -28.42 23.65 -5.30
CA LEU A 215 -29.13 22.43 -4.93
C LEU A 215 -30.56 22.72 -4.47
N THR A 216 -30.78 23.78 -3.68
CA THR A 216 -32.15 24.17 -3.28
C THR A 216 -33.02 24.55 -4.47
N GLU A 217 -32.47 25.27 -5.45
CA GLU A 217 -33.17 25.63 -6.69
C GLU A 217 -33.51 24.40 -7.52
N PHE A 218 -32.59 23.43 -7.63
CA PHE A 218 -32.88 22.16 -8.29
C PHE A 218 -34.02 21.39 -7.61
N ILE A 219 -34.01 21.31 -6.27
CA ILE A 219 -35.06 20.60 -5.54
C ILE A 219 -36.44 21.24 -5.74
N ILE A 220 -36.50 22.57 -5.77
CA ILE A 220 -37.78 23.31 -5.86
C ILE A 220 -38.31 23.34 -7.30
N HIS A 221 -37.43 23.48 -8.29
CA HIS A 221 -37.83 23.84 -9.65
C HIS A 221 -37.56 22.75 -10.69
N ASP A 222 -36.59 21.85 -10.48
CA ASP A 222 -36.18 20.88 -11.48
C ASP A 222 -36.93 19.54 -11.34
N LYS A 223 -37.99 19.39 -12.15
CA LYS A 223 -38.78 18.15 -12.22
C LYS A 223 -38.00 16.95 -12.76
N THR A 224 -36.82 17.14 -13.34
CA THR A 224 -35.95 16.08 -13.88
C THR A 224 -34.86 15.65 -12.89
N LEU A 225 -34.84 16.21 -11.68
CA LEU A 225 -33.78 15.95 -10.70
C LEU A 225 -33.64 14.46 -10.35
N GLU A 226 -34.76 13.74 -10.18
CA GLU A 226 -34.71 12.31 -9.88
C GLU A 226 -34.05 11.50 -11.01
N SER A 227 -34.38 11.77 -12.28
CA SER A 227 -33.75 11.08 -13.41
C SER A 227 -32.25 11.40 -13.49
N LYS A 228 -31.86 12.66 -13.27
CA LYS A 228 -30.44 13.06 -13.22
C LYS A 228 -29.64 12.32 -12.16
N ILE A 229 -30.24 12.05 -11.00
CA ILE A 229 -29.61 11.22 -9.96
C ILE A 229 -29.37 9.79 -10.47
N TYR A 230 -30.39 9.17 -11.07
CA TYR A 230 -30.26 7.81 -11.60
C TYR A 230 -29.22 7.73 -12.72
N ASP A 231 -29.23 8.70 -13.63
CA ASP A 231 -28.29 8.77 -14.74
C ASP A 231 -26.84 8.91 -14.23
N ASP A 232 -26.59 9.74 -13.21
CA ASP A 232 -25.25 9.91 -12.64
C ASP A 232 -24.77 8.68 -11.83
N ILE A 233 -25.66 7.99 -11.13
CA ILE A 233 -25.35 6.70 -10.48
C ILE A 233 -24.93 5.66 -11.55
N GLU A 234 -25.68 5.60 -12.64
CA GLU A 234 -25.42 4.66 -13.73
C GLU A 234 -24.13 5.03 -14.49
N LEU A 235 -23.88 6.31 -14.73
CA LEU A 235 -22.62 6.81 -15.26
C LEU A 235 -21.44 6.43 -14.37
N GLY A 236 -21.57 6.54 -13.04
CA GLY A 236 -20.56 6.07 -12.09
C GLY A 236 -20.26 4.58 -12.23
N ARG A 237 -21.28 3.75 -12.46
CA ARG A 237 -21.12 2.31 -12.74
C ARG A 237 -20.39 2.08 -14.06
N GLN A 238 -20.77 2.77 -15.13
CA GLN A 238 -20.14 2.64 -16.45
C GLN A 238 -18.67 3.05 -16.41
N ASN A 239 -18.35 4.15 -15.72
CA ASN A 239 -16.97 4.60 -15.53
C ASN A 239 -16.13 3.58 -14.75
N LEU A 240 -16.68 2.97 -13.69
CA LEU A 240 -16.00 1.92 -12.92
C LEU A 240 -15.70 0.69 -13.79
N ILE A 241 -16.67 0.30 -14.63
CA ILE A 241 -16.50 -0.79 -15.59
C ILE A 241 -15.43 -0.43 -16.61
N ALA A 242 -15.45 0.77 -17.18
CA ALA A 242 -14.45 1.21 -18.16
C ALA A 242 -13.02 1.17 -17.58
N LEU A 243 -12.82 1.68 -16.35
CA LEU A 243 -11.53 1.64 -15.65
C LEU A 243 -11.05 0.21 -15.40
N THR A 244 -11.96 -0.68 -15.01
CA THR A 244 -11.61 -2.08 -14.66
C THR A 244 -11.42 -2.93 -15.93
N ALA A 245 -12.21 -2.67 -16.96
CA ALA A 245 -12.13 -3.34 -18.26
C ALA A 245 -10.85 -3.01 -19.00
N SER A 246 -10.34 -1.77 -18.86
CA SER A 246 -9.07 -1.38 -19.50
C SER A 246 -7.85 -2.11 -18.90
N ALA A 247 -8.00 -2.75 -17.74
CA ALA A 247 -7.02 -3.66 -17.14
C ALA A 247 -7.46 -5.13 -17.19
N ASP A 248 -8.20 -5.52 -18.24
CA ASP A 248 -8.67 -6.89 -18.49
C ASP A 248 -9.55 -7.49 -17.37
N GLY A 249 -10.29 -6.66 -16.63
CA GLY A 249 -11.10 -7.10 -15.50
C GLY A 249 -12.46 -7.72 -15.85
N LEU A 250 -12.83 -7.81 -17.14
CA LEU A 250 -14.09 -8.41 -17.59
C LEU A 250 -13.85 -9.83 -18.11
N GLN A 251 -14.50 -10.80 -17.48
CA GLN A 251 -14.56 -12.19 -17.94
C GLN A 251 -16.01 -12.67 -17.96
N PHE A 252 -16.30 -13.63 -18.82
CA PHE A 252 -17.61 -14.28 -18.90
C PHE A 252 -17.41 -15.78 -19.07
N THR A 253 -17.53 -16.50 -17.97
CA THR A 253 -17.40 -17.95 -17.91
C THR A 253 -18.71 -18.59 -17.43
N ALA A 254 -18.73 -19.92 -17.31
CA ALA A 254 -19.87 -20.59 -16.69
C ALA A 254 -19.97 -20.31 -15.18
N ASP A 255 -18.88 -19.86 -14.53
CA ASP A 255 -18.82 -19.59 -13.09
C ASP A 255 -18.73 -18.07 -12.80
N LYS A 256 -19.90 -17.49 -12.52
CA LYS A 256 -20.03 -16.07 -12.17
C LYS A 256 -19.27 -15.68 -10.89
N LEU A 257 -18.97 -16.62 -9.99
CA LEU A 257 -18.19 -16.34 -8.78
C LEU A 257 -16.75 -16.03 -9.15
N ILE A 258 -16.18 -16.77 -10.10
CA ILE A 258 -14.83 -16.54 -10.63
C ILE A 258 -14.81 -15.22 -11.40
N ASP A 259 -15.78 -14.97 -12.29
CA ASP A 259 -15.86 -13.73 -13.06
C ASP A 259 -15.93 -12.49 -12.13
N THR A 260 -16.78 -12.57 -11.11
CA THR A 260 -16.94 -11.50 -10.11
C THR A 260 -15.67 -11.32 -9.28
N ARG A 261 -14.99 -12.42 -8.93
CA ARG A 261 -13.73 -12.35 -8.18
C ARG A 261 -12.60 -11.75 -9.01
N HIS A 262 -12.50 -12.10 -10.29
CA HIS A 262 -11.55 -11.51 -11.23
C HIS A 262 -11.77 -10.00 -11.37
N PHE A 263 -13.01 -9.57 -11.59
CA PHE A 263 -13.36 -8.14 -11.62
C PHE A 263 -12.91 -7.41 -10.34
N ALA A 264 -13.22 -7.98 -9.16
CA ALA A 264 -12.83 -7.38 -7.88
C ALA A 264 -11.30 -7.37 -7.68
N ASN A 265 -10.59 -8.44 -8.07
CA ASN A 265 -9.14 -8.52 -8.00
C ASN A 265 -8.50 -7.42 -8.85
N THR A 266 -8.93 -7.27 -10.11
CA THR A 266 -8.45 -6.21 -11.01
C THR A 266 -8.77 -4.83 -10.46
N LEU A 267 -10.01 -4.61 -10.00
CA LEU A 267 -10.42 -3.34 -9.42
C LEU A 267 -9.55 -2.94 -8.23
N PHE A 268 -9.31 -3.85 -7.27
CA PHE A 268 -8.45 -3.53 -6.12
C PHE A 268 -6.98 -3.36 -6.52
N ASN A 269 -6.50 -4.04 -7.57
CA ASN A 269 -5.17 -3.83 -8.12
C ASN A 269 -5.01 -2.38 -8.64
N ILE A 270 -5.94 -1.92 -9.48
CA ILE A 270 -5.88 -0.57 -10.07
C ILE A 270 -6.25 0.54 -9.07
N MET A 271 -7.03 0.25 -8.04
CA MET A 271 -7.28 1.19 -6.94
C MET A 271 -6.00 1.45 -6.14
N ARG A 272 -5.12 0.46 -6.00
CA ARG A 272 -3.89 0.60 -5.20
C ARG A 272 -2.69 1.04 -6.04
N GLY A 273 -2.54 0.51 -7.26
CA GLY A 273 -1.43 0.81 -8.16
C GLY A 273 -1.70 1.89 -9.22
N GLY A 274 -2.96 2.23 -9.44
CA GLY A 274 -3.41 3.10 -10.52
C GLY A 274 -3.75 2.36 -11.82
N ILE A 275 -4.31 3.10 -12.76
CA ILE A 275 -4.61 2.67 -14.15
C ILE A 275 -4.17 3.77 -15.11
N PHE A 276 -3.69 3.41 -16.30
CA PHE A 276 -3.32 4.39 -17.32
C PHE A 276 -4.54 5.18 -17.79
N ASP A 277 -4.32 6.45 -18.12
CA ASP A 277 -5.41 7.39 -18.40
C ASP A 277 -6.25 7.00 -19.62
N ASP A 278 -5.60 6.82 -20.77
CA ASP A 278 -6.21 6.38 -22.01
C ASP A 278 -5.17 5.64 -22.87
N ASN A 279 -5.21 4.31 -22.85
CA ASN A 279 -4.28 3.48 -23.60
C ASN A 279 -2.81 3.93 -23.40
N TYR A 280 -2.11 4.24 -24.48
CA TYR A 280 -0.76 4.79 -24.49
C TYR A 280 -0.73 6.30 -24.77
N GLN A 281 -1.86 6.99 -24.71
CA GLN A 281 -1.96 8.42 -25.01
C GLN A 281 -1.48 9.28 -23.85
N ILE A 282 -0.83 10.39 -24.20
CA ILE A 282 -0.27 11.37 -23.26
C ILE A 282 -0.78 12.76 -23.64
N GLY A 283 -1.33 13.47 -22.66
CA GLY A 283 -1.70 14.87 -22.81
C GLY A 283 -0.50 15.79 -22.56
N LYS A 284 -0.17 16.63 -23.56
CA LYS A 284 0.97 17.56 -23.52
C LYS A 284 1.00 18.47 -22.29
N LYS A 285 -0.18 18.93 -21.84
CA LYS A 285 -0.29 19.83 -20.68
C LYS A 285 0.22 19.18 -19.39
N ASP A 286 -0.22 17.95 -19.12
CA ASP A 286 0.19 17.22 -17.91
C ASP A 286 1.67 16.81 -17.99
N PHE A 287 2.10 16.30 -19.14
CA PHE A 287 3.49 15.95 -19.40
C PHE A 287 4.45 17.14 -19.22
N THR A 288 4.08 18.30 -19.77
CA THR A 288 4.84 19.55 -19.62
C THR A 288 4.95 19.98 -18.15
N GLN A 289 3.84 19.90 -17.39
CA GLN A 289 3.85 20.22 -15.97
C GLN A 289 4.70 19.24 -15.15
N TYR A 290 4.69 17.97 -15.53
CA TYR A 290 5.56 16.95 -14.95
C TYR A 290 7.03 17.31 -15.17
N LEU A 291 7.45 17.57 -16.41
CA LEU A 291 8.84 17.92 -16.72
C LEU A 291 9.30 19.18 -15.98
N ALA A 292 8.48 20.23 -15.96
CA ALA A 292 8.81 21.47 -15.26
C ALA A 292 8.99 21.28 -13.74
N LYS A 293 8.26 20.34 -13.13
CA LYS A 293 8.41 19.99 -11.70
C LYS A 293 9.55 19.01 -11.45
N ALA A 294 9.84 18.15 -12.43
CA ALA A 294 10.90 17.16 -12.34
C ALA A 294 12.26 17.83 -12.41
N ASN A 295 12.49 18.62 -13.46
CA ASN A 295 13.72 19.35 -13.66
C ASN A 295 13.47 20.63 -14.47
N SER A 296 13.56 21.79 -13.82
CA SER A 296 13.33 23.08 -14.45
C SER A 296 14.36 23.41 -15.54
N GLU A 297 15.61 22.97 -15.39
CA GLU A 297 16.67 23.22 -16.37
C GLU A 297 16.43 22.39 -17.65
N VAL A 298 16.11 21.10 -17.50
CA VAL A 298 15.74 20.24 -18.64
C VAL A 298 14.50 20.78 -19.35
N PHE A 299 13.50 21.25 -18.59
CA PHE A 299 12.31 21.87 -19.16
C PHE A 299 12.64 23.11 -20.01
N GLU A 300 13.50 24.00 -19.50
CA GLU A 300 13.92 25.21 -20.22
C GLU A 300 14.79 24.89 -21.45
N ASN A 301 15.76 23.99 -21.31
CA ASN A 301 16.70 23.62 -22.38
C ASN A 301 16.00 22.89 -23.55
N ASN A 302 14.87 22.23 -23.28
CA ASN A 302 14.15 21.43 -24.28
C ASN A 302 12.79 22.04 -24.66
N ARG A 303 12.61 23.36 -24.53
CA ARG A 303 11.35 24.03 -24.89
C ARG A 303 10.94 23.81 -26.35
N ASP A 304 11.87 23.83 -27.29
CA ASP A 304 11.57 23.62 -28.71
C ASP A 304 11.03 22.21 -28.97
N PHE A 305 11.61 21.20 -28.31
CA PHE A 305 11.10 19.83 -28.32
C PHE A 305 9.64 19.79 -27.82
N LEU A 306 9.35 20.44 -26.69
CA LEU A 306 8.01 20.48 -26.12
C LEU A 306 7.01 21.25 -26.99
N LEU A 307 7.42 22.36 -27.61
CA LEU A 307 6.57 23.12 -28.52
C LEU A 307 6.15 22.30 -29.74
N ASN A 308 7.05 21.46 -30.26
CA ASN A 308 6.81 20.62 -31.43
C ASN A 308 5.97 19.36 -31.13
N LEU A 309 5.71 19.01 -29.87
CA LEU A 309 4.77 17.94 -29.54
C LEU A 309 3.33 18.37 -29.86
N ASN A 310 2.52 17.43 -30.37
CA ASN A 310 1.08 17.62 -30.51
C ASN A 310 0.41 17.74 -29.13
N ASP A 311 -0.82 18.26 -29.06
CA ASP A 311 -1.57 18.37 -27.80
C ASP A 311 -1.81 17.00 -27.15
N GLU A 312 -1.98 15.96 -27.97
CA GLU A 312 -1.97 14.55 -27.58
C GLU A 312 -1.00 13.78 -28.47
N PHE A 313 -0.24 12.86 -27.88
CA PHE A 313 0.73 12.00 -28.57
C PHE A 313 0.84 10.67 -27.81
N SER A 314 1.33 9.63 -28.48
CA SER A 314 1.50 8.31 -27.84
C SER A 314 2.85 8.18 -27.13
N TYR A 315 2.90 7.33 -26.10
CA TYR A 315 4.14 6.98 -25.40
C TYR A 315 5.18 6.37 -26.34
N VAL A 316 4.75 5.55 -27.30
CA VAL A 316 5.64 4.93 -28.30
C VAL A 316 6.27 5.99 -29.20
N GLU A 317 5.50 6.99 -29.64
CA GLU A 317 6.04 8.13 -30.40
C GLU A 317 7.02 8.95 -29.55
N LEU A 318 6.69 9.20 -28.27
CA LEU A 318 7.58 9.92 -27.35
C LEU A 318 8.95 9.22 -27.27
N LEU A 319 8.95 7.90 -27.04
CA LEU A 319 10.18 7.09 -26.98
C LEU A 319 10.96 7.09 -28.31
N ALA A 320 10.25 7.09 -29.44
CA ALA A 320 10.88 7.14 -30.76
C ALA A 320 11.59 8.48 -31.01
N VAL A 321 10.97 9.61 -30.61
CA VAL A 321 11.54 10.95 -30.78
C VAL A 321 12.77 11.16 -29.91
N ILE A 322 12.75 10.69 -28.66
CA ILE A 322 13.87 10.87 -27.71
C ILE A 322 15.01 9.86 -27.90
N LYS A 323 14.85 8.86 -28.78
CA LYS A 323 15.82 7.77 -28.95
C LYS A 323 17.26 8.26 -29.20
N ASN A 324 17.40 9.32 -30.00
CA ASN A 324 18.68 9.92 -30.39
C ASN A 324 18.94 11.26 -29.68
N SER A 325 18.20 11.57 -28.61
CA SER A 325 18.45 12.77 -27.81
C SER A 325 19.82 12.67 -27.13
N GLU A 326 20.59 13.75 -27.19
CA GLU A 326 21.87 13.87 -26.47
C GLU A 326 21.63 14.14 -24.97
N ASP A 327 20.52 14.80 -24.62
CA ASP A 327 20.10 15.04 -23.24
C ASP A 327 19.58 13.75 -22.59
N GLN A 328 20.39 13.17 -21.69
CA GLN A 328 20.06 11.93 -20.99
C GLN A 328 19.03 12.12 -19.87
N ASP A 329 18.91 13.33 -19.31
CA ASP A 329 17.88 13.64 -18.32
C ASP A 329 16.51 13.72 -18.99
N LEU A 330 16.43 14.32 -20.18
CA LEU A 330 15.22 14.27 -21.01
C LEU A 330 14.85 12.83 -21.36
N VAL A 331 15.81 12.01 -21.81
CA VAL A 331 15.56 10.59 -22.13
C VAL A 331 14.97 9.85 -20.93
N ARG A 332 15.55 10.03 -19.74
CA ARG A 332 15.10 9.43 -18.50
C ARG A 332 13.68 9.87 -18.14
N LEU A 333 13.42 11.17 -18.07
CA LEU A 333 12.14 11.72 -17.64
C LEU A 333 11.01 11.38 -18.63
N CYS A 334 11.28 11.39 -19.94
CA CYS A 334 10.33 10.93 -20.94
C CYS A 334 10.00 9.44 -20.79
N THR A 335 11.01 8.61 -20.50
CA THR A 335 10.82 7.16 -20.31
C THR A 335 10.08 6.86 -19.02
N GLU A 336 10.41 7.53 -17.91
CA GLU A 336 9.80 7.34 -16.58
C GLU A 336 8.35 7.84 -16.46
N TYR A 337 7.87 8.64 -17.40
CA TYR A 337 6.54 9.22 -17.32
C TYR A 337 5.45 8.14 -17.47
N LEU A 338 4.66 7.98 -16.40
CA LEU A 338 3.54 7.05 -16.33
C LEU A 338 2.25 7.85 -16.09
N PRO A 339 1.34 8.00 -17.09
CA PRO A 339 0.09 8.77 -16.96
C PRO A 339 -0.98 7.98 -16.19
N LEU A 340 -0.67 7.60 -14.94
CA LEU A 340 -1.57 6.85 -14.07
C LEU A 340 -2.58 7.77 -13.37
N LYS A 341 -3.78 7.24 -13.15
CA LYS A 341 -4.85 7.83 -12.34
C LYS A 341 -5.45 6.77 -11.41
N PHE A 342 -6.44 7.18 -10.62
CA PHE A 342 -7.28 6.30 -9.78
C PHE A 342 -6.60 5.62 -8.58
N SER A 343 -5.27 5.66 -8.49
CA SER A 343 -4.54 5.14 -7.34
C SER A 343 -4.89 5.88 -6.04
N ARG A 344 -4.85 5.17 -4.93
CA ARG A 344 -4.92 5.73 -3.57
C ARG A 344 -4.19 4.83 -2.59
N ARG A 345 -3.76 5.40 -1.47
CA ARG A 345 -3.24 4.60 -0.36
C ARG A 345 -4.34 3.72 0.25
N HIS A 346 -4.00 2.50 0.65
CA HIS A 346 -4.94 1.48 1.14
C HIS A 346 -5.23 1.58 2.65
N GLY A 347 -5.47 2.80 3.13
CA GLY A 347 -5.97 3.06 4.47
C GLY A 347 -7.48 2.84 4.56
N ASP A 348 -7.94 2.30 5.68
CA ASP A 348 -9.36 2.07 5.98
C ASP A 348 -9.52 1.80 7.49
N PRO A 349 -10.75 1.73 8.05
CA PRO A 349 -10.94 1.48 9.49
C PRO A 349 -10.32 0.19 10.04
N SER A 350 -10.10 -0.84 9.20
CA SER A 350 -9.37 -2.06 9.58
C SER A 350 -7.85 -1.92 9.48
N ARG A 351 -7.36 -0.85 8.84
CA ARG A 351 -5.94 -0.47 8.70
C ARG A 351 -5.74 1.00 9.12
N PRO A 352 -6.08 1.37 10.36
CA PRO A 352 -6.14 2.77 10.80
C PRO A 352 -4.77 3.47 10.85
N TRP A 353 -3.66 2.71 10.86
CA TRP A 353 -2.30 3.23 10.79
C TRP A 353 -1.92 3.75 9.40
N ASN A 354 -2.67 3.41 8.35
CA ASN A 354 -2.51 3.95 7.00
C ASN A 354 -3.49 5.10 6.78
N LYS A 355 -3.00 6.34 6.65
CA LYS A 355 -3.82 7.48 6.20
C LYS A 355 -4.11 7.34 4.70
N PHE A 356 -5.36 7.52 4.27
CA PHE A 356 -5.72 7.50 2.85
C PHE A 356 -6.35 8.81 2.41
N SER A 357 -6.16 9.15 1.13
CA SER A 357 -6.89 10.18 0.42
C SER A 357 -7.14 9.70 -1.00
N ILE A 358 -8.31 10.04 -1.57
CA ILE A 358 -8.70 9.64 -2.93
C ILE A 358 -8.63 10.89 -3.81
N ASN A 359 -7.42 11.22 -4.25
CA ASN A 359 -7.12 12.47 -4.97
C ASN A 359 -7.24 12.28 -6.49
N THR A 360 -8.42 11.88 -6.98
CA THR A 360 -8.61 11.56 -8.41
C THR A 360 -9.16 12.72 -9.24
N ARG A 361 -9.68 13.76 -8.58
CA ARG A 361 -10.19 14.99 -9.20
C ARG A 361 -9.73 16.21 -8.43
N SER A 362 -9.48 17.29 -9.16
CA SER A 362 -9.16 18.61 -8.59
C SER A 362 -10.37 19.15 -7.82
N GLU A 363 -10.16 19.58 -6.58
CA GLU A 363 -11.19 20.25 -5.79
C GLU A 363 -11.54 21.66 -6.31
N VAL A 364 -10.70 22.22 -7.20
CA VAL A 364 -10.88 23.57 -7.75
C VAL A 364 -11.85 23.57 -8.93
N ASP A 365 -11.68 22.64 -9.87
CA ASP A 365 -12.39 22.63 -11.15
C ASP A 365 -12.97 21.26 -11.54
N GLY A 366 -12.80 20.23 -10.71
CA GLY A 366 -13.30 18.87 -10.96
C GLY A 366 -12.55 18.10 -12.05
N SER A 367 -11.47 18.67 -12.61
CA SER A 367 -10.65 18.03 -13.64
C SER A 367 -9.98 16.75 -13.12
N LYS A 368 -9.68 15.80 -14.01
CA LYS A 368 -8.99 14.55 -13.64
C LYS A 368 -7.57 14.86 -13.15
N ILE A 369 -7.12 14.14 -12.13
CA ILE A 369 -5.74 14.19 -11.65
C ILE A 369 -5.00 12.94 -12.13
N LEU A 370 -3.90 13.14 -12.87
CA LEU A 370 -2.94 12.10 -13.19
C LEU A 370 -1.84 12.12 -12.13
N ASP A 371 -1.98 11.30 -11.10
CA ASP A 371 -1.02 11.20 -10.01
C ASP A 371 -1.05 9.81 -9.38
N TYR A 372 0.06 9.45 -8.76
CA TYR A 372 0.17 8.21 -8.01
C TYR A 372 1.14 8.35 -6.83
N GLU A 373 0.82 7.65 -5.76
CA GLU A 373 1.72 7.40 -4.65
C GLU A 373 1.51 5.99 -4.10
N GLY A 374 2.59 5.32 -3.71
CA GLY A 374 2.49 4.00 -3.12
C GLY A 374 3.79 3.56 -2.47
N ASN A 375 3.65 2.77 -1.40
CA ASN A 375 4.79 2.09 -0.79
C ASN A 375 5.46 1.20 -1.85
N TRP A 376 6.78 1.11 -1.80
CA TRP A 376 7.61 0.48 -2.82
C TRP A 376 7.10 -0.89 -3.27
N ARG A 377 7.03 -1.85 -2.34
CA ARG A 377 6.56 -3.21 -2.62
C ARG A 377 5.12 -3.22 -3.15
N ASP A 378 4.22 -2.47 -2.53
CA ASP A 378 2.79 -2.50 -2.87
C ASP A 378 2.55 -2.09 -4.32
N ILE A 379 3.12 -0.96 -4.73
CA ILE A 379 2.86 -0.38 -6.05
C ILE A 379 3.55 -1.15 -7.17
N PHE A 380 4.81 -1.58 -6.98
CA PHE A 380 5.51 -2.37 -7.99
C PHE A 380 4.90 -3.77 -8.18
N GLN A 381 4.35 -4.38 -7.12
CA GLN A 381 3.55 -5.60 -7.27
C GLN A 381 2.26 -5.38 -8.07
N ASN A 382 1.57 -4.24 -7.87
CA ASN A 382 0.38 -3.94 -8.65
C ASN A 382 0.71 -3.65 -10.11
N TRP A 383 1.84 -3.00 -10.36
CA TRP A 383 2.33 -2.70 -11.69
C TRP A 383 2.74 -3.95 -12.47
N GLU A 384 3.21 -5.01 -11.81
CA GLU A 384 3.45 -6.30 -12.48
C GLU A 384 2.17 -6.81 -13.16
N ALA A 385 1.05 -6.85 -12.44
CA ALA A 385 -0.23 -7.26 -13.01
C ALA A 385 -0.75 -6.27 -14.06
N LEU A 386 -0.58 -4.96 -13.83
CA LEU A 386 -1.01 -3.91 -14.76
C LEU A 386 -0.26 -3.97 -16.10
N ALA A 387 1.04 -4.29 -16.08
CA ALA A 387 1.87 -4.37 -17.28
C ALA A 387 1.36 -5.42 -18.28
N HIS A 388 0.69 -6.48 -17.83
CA HIS A 388 0.08 -7.46 -18.74
C HIS A 388 -1.01 -6.86 -19.64
N ALA A 389 -1.77 -5.87 -19.15
CA ALA A 389 -2.76 -5.14 -19.94
C ALA A 389 -2.12 -4.01 -20.77
N TYR A 390 -0.94 -3.52 -20.36
CA TYR A 390 -0.22 -2.44 -21.05
C TYR A 390 1.29 -2.71 -21.19
N PRO A 391 1.70 -3.66 -22.04
CA PRO A 391 3.09 -4.13 -22.08
C PRO A 391 4.13 -3.05 -22.38
N ASP A 392 3.85 -2.12 -23.29
CA ASP A 392 4.84 -1.10 -23.70
C ASP A 392 5.26 -0.13 -22.58
N PHE A 393 4.49 -0.02 -21.48
CA PHE A 393 4.89 0.81 -20.33
C PHE A 393 5.94 0.15 -19.42
N ILE A 394 6.34 -1.11 -19.68
CA ILE A 394 7.30 -1.82 -18.85
C ILE A 394 8.65 -1.10 -18.75
N GLU A 395 9.08 -0.42 -19.82
CA GLU A 395 10.31 0.38 -19.83
C GLU A 395 10.24 1.49 -18.77
N GLY A 396 9.14 2.25 -18.74
CA GLY A 396 8.93 3.29 -17.74
C GLY A 396 8.87 2.76 -16.31
N MET A 397 8.27 1.58 -16.09
CA MET A 397 8.25 0.94 -14.77
C MET A 397 9.65 0.51 -14.31
N ILE A 398 10.47 -0.05 -15.21
CA ILE A 398 11.86 -0.44 -14.93
C ILE A 398 12.72 0.79 -14.64
N PHE A 399 12.61 1.84 -15.47
CA PHE A 399 13.32 3.09 -15.25
C PHE A 399 12.95 3.70 -13.90
N LYS A 400 11.65 3.77 -13.58
CA LYS A 400 11.17 4.28 -12.31
C LYS A 400 11.73 3.50 -11.12
N PHE A 401 11.78 2.16 -11.21
CA PHE A 401 12.36 1.30 -10.18
C PHE A 401 13.86 1.54 -10.02
N LEU A 402 14.63 1.47 -11.12
CA LEU A 402 16.09 1.56 -11.08
C LEU A 402 16.55 2.95 -10.66
N ASN A 403 15.95 4.01 -11.20
CA ASN A 403 16.37 5.40 -10.93
C ASN A 403 15.96 5.89 -9.54
N ALA A 404 14.91 5.30 -8.96
CA ALA A 404 14.60 5.49 -7.54
C ALA A 404 15.44 4.61 -6.60
N SER A 405 16.29 3.70 -7.11
CA SER A 405 17.17 2.88 -6.29
C SER A 405 18.50 3.61 -5.99
N THR A 406 19.01 3.44 -4.77
CA THR A 406 20.21 4.09 -4.24
C THR A 406 21.49 3.41 -4.73
N PHE A 407 22.63 4.11 -4.61
CA PHE A 407 23.93 3.59 -5.07
C PHE A 407 24.45 2.42 -4.22
N ASP A 408 24.04 2.35 -2.96
CA ASP A 408 24.32 1.26 -2.04
C ASP A 408 23.32 0.09 -2.15
N GLY A 409 22.49 0.08 -3.21
CA GLY A 409 21.70 -1.08 -3.63
C GLY A 409 20.37 -1.27 -2.90
N TYR A 410 19.77 -0.18 -2.42
CA TYR A 410 18.46 -0.15 -1.76
C TYR A 410 17.54 0.87 -2.42
N ASN A 411 16.50 1.31 -1.70
CA ASN A 411 15.49 2.24 -2.22
C ASN A 411 14.75 2.98 -1.09
N PRO A 412 14.15 4.15 -1.38
CA PRO A 412 13.22 4.80 -0.48
C PRO A 412 11.95 3.95 -0.26
N TYR A 413 11.20 4.28 0.79
CA TYR A 413 9.99 3.56 1.17
C TYR A 413 8.82 3.77 0.20
N ARG A 414 8.73 4.92 -0.48
CA ARG A 414 7.59 5.29 -1.33
C ARG A 414 8.05 5.86 -2.67
N VAL A 415 7.30 5.59 -3.73
CA VAL A 415 7.43 6.25 -5.04
C VAL A 415 6.18 7.09 -5.33
N THR A 416 6.38 8.18 -6.05
CA THR A 416 5.32 9.11 -6.48
C THR A 416 5.54 9.53 -7.93
N LYS A 417 4.54 10.13 -8.57
CA LYS A 417 4.75 10.73 -9.91
C LYS A 417 5.90 11.73 -9.91
N GLY A 418 5.97 12.55 -8.87
CA GLY A 418 7.02 13.56 -8.67
C GLY A 418 8.36 13.01 -8.17
N GLY A 419 8.59 11.69 -8.13
CA GLY A 419 9.85 11.09 -7.69
C GLY A 419 9.63 10.01 -6.65
N PHE A 420 10.08 10.26 -5.42
CA PHE A 420 10.01 9.34 -4.30
C PHE A 420 10.06 10.06 -2.96
N ASP A 421 9.57 9.39 -1.92
CA ASP A 421 9.60 9.86 -0.53
C ASP A 421 10.24 8.81 0.37
N ARG A 422 10.87 9.28 1.44
CA ARG A 422 11.60 8.49 2.42
C ARG A 422 11.02 8.73 3.82
N GLU A 423 11.25 7.77 4.72
CA GLU A 423 10.93 7.97 6.13
C GLU A 423 11.92 8.97 6.75
N ALA A 424 11.41 9.83 7.62
CA ALA A 424 12.20 10.76 8.43
C ALA A 424 12.04 10.40 9.91
N ILE A 425 13.07 10.68 10.71
CA ILE A 425 13.00 10.48 12.16
C ILE A 425 12.11 11.55 12.76
N GLU A 426 11.06 11.14 13.46
CA GLU A 426 10.18 11.99 14.26
C GLU A 426 10.71 12.01 15.71
N PRO A 427 11.25 13.13 16.22
CA PRO A 427 11.92 13.18 17.53
C PRO A 427 11.06 12.72 18.71
N ASP A 428 9.74 12.96 18.64
CA ASP A 428 8.78 12.64 19.70
C ASP A 428 8.16 11.23 19.54
N ASN A 429 8.53 10.50 18.48
CA ASN A 429 8.01 9.16 18.20
C ASN A 429 9.12 8.11 18.39
N PRO A 430 9.17 7.40 19.53
CA PRO A 430 10.19 6.38 19.80
C PRO A 430 10.10 5.17 18.85
N TRP A 431 9.04 5.08 18.03
CA TRP A 431 8.86 4.07 16.98
C TRP A 431 9.24 4.61 15.59
N SER A 432 9.76 5.84 15.49
CA SER A 432 10.29 6.40 14.25
C SER A 432 11.76 6.01 14.09
N TYR A 433 11.98 4.83 13.52
CA TYR A 433 13.29 4.38 13.05
C TYR A 433 13.31 4.47 11.53
N ILE A 434 14.48 4.51 10.88
CA ILE A 434 14.63 4.47 9.41
C ILE A 434 15.34 3.18 8.99
N GLY A 435 15.34 2.85 7.70
CA GLY A 435 16.13 1.75 7.17
C GLY A 435 15.67 1.28 5.79
N TYR A 436 16.18 0.13 5.37
CA TYR A 436 15.88 -0.47 4.06
C TYR A 436 15.38 -1.89 4.22
N TRP A 437 14.23 -2.21 3.62
CA TRP A 437 13.68 -3.56 3.64
C TRP A 437 14.48 -4.48 2.72
N GLY A 438 14.80 -5.68 3.19
CA GLY A 438 15.70 -6.61 2.49
C GLY A 438 15.15 -7.16 1.17
N ASP A 439 13.82 -7.31 1.07
CA ASP A 439 13.14 -7.93 -0.08
C ASP A 439 12.84 -6.94 -1.22
N HIS A 440 12.86 -5.63 -0.95
CA HIS A 440 12.37 -4.59 -1.87
C HIS A 440 13.04 -4.55 -3.26
N GLN A 441 14.21 -5.14 -3.43
CA GLN A 441 14.99 -5.01 -4.65
C GLN A 441 14.79 -6.20 -5.61
N ILE A 442 15.28 -7.38 -5.23
CA ILE A 442 15.58 -8.46 -6.15
C ILE A 442 14.34 -9.00 -6.85
N ILE A 443 13.35 -9.50 -6.10
CA ILE A 443 12.23 -10.20 -6.71
C ILE A 443 11.33 -9.24 -7.50
N TYR A 444 11.05 -8.05 -6.99
CA TYR A 444 10.15 -7.11 -7.66
C TYR A 444 10.75 -6.55 -8.95
N LEU A 445 12.06 -6.24 -8.97
CA LEU A 445 12.76 -5.88 -10.20
C LEU A 445 12.76 -7.04 -11.19
N LEU A 446 13.07 -8.26 -10.71
CA LEU A 446 13.13 -9.45 -11.56
C LEU A 446 11.86 -9.67 -12.37
N LYS A 447 10.69 -9.48 -11.75
CA LYS A 447 9.41 -9.68 -12.45
C LYS A 447 9.26 -8.75 -13.65
N PHE A 448 9.75 -7.51 -13.55
CA PHE A 448 9.78 -6.61 -14.70
C PHE A 448 10.83 -6.99 -15.74
N LEU A 449 12.02 -7.42 -15.31
CA LEU A 449 13.07 -7.87 -16.23
C LEU A 449 12.65 -9.11 -17.02
N GLU A 450 11.99 -10.07 -16.36
CA GLU A 450 11.41 -11.24 -17.03
C GLU A 450 10.28 -10.85 -17.98
N PHE A 451 9.48 -9.85 -17.61
CA PHE A 451 8.39 -9.38 -18.46
C PHE A 451 8.93 -8.73 -19.74
N ILE A 452 9.82 -7.73 -19.61
CA ILE A 452 10.36 -7.03 -20.78
C ILE A 452 11.12 -7.97 -21.71
N GLU A 453 11.88 -8.94 -21.20
CA GLU A 453 12.61 -9.87 -22.07
C GLU A 453 11.68 -10.84 -22.82
N LYS A 454 10.50 -11.14 -22.28
CA LYS A 454 9.47 -11.94 -22.98
C LYS A 454 8.78 -11.16 -24.09
N TYR A 455 8.50 -9.88 -23.89
CA TYR A 455 7.74 -9.06 -24.84
C TYR A 455 8.65 -8.33 -25.84
N HIS A 456 9.85 -7.91 -25.41
CA HIS A 456 10.82 -7.14 -26.18
C HIS A 456 12.25 -7.72 -25.99
N PRO A 457 12.52 -8.93 -26.50
CA PRO A 457 13.82 -9.57 -26.33
C PRO A 457 14.97 -8.71 -26.86
N GLY A 458 16.06 -8.65 -26.12
CA GLY A 458 17.23 -7.80 -26.44
C GLY A 458 17.07 -6.32 -26.09
N LYS A 459 15.90 -5.87 -25.61
CA LYS A 459 15.70 -4.47 -25.21
C LYS A 459 16.58 -4.10 -24.01
N LEU A 460 16.76 -4.99 -23.05
CA LEU A 460 17.67 -4.77 -21.91
C LEU A 460 19.13 -4.61 -22.36
N ASN A 461 19.58 -5.39 -23.35
CA ASN A 461 20.92 -5.27 -23.91
C ASN A 461 21.17 -3.87 -24.52
N SER A 462 20.13 -3.23 -25.08
CA SER A 462 20.26 -1.87 -25.62
C SER A 462 20.59 -0.80 -24.56
N TYR A 463 20.41 -1.12 -23.28
CA TYR A 463 20.73 -0.23 -22.15
C TYR A 463 22.07 -0.54 -21.47
N PHE A 464 22.81 -1.55 -21.94
CA PHE A 464 24.07 -1.97 -21.30
C PHE A 464 25.13 -0.88 -21.31
N GLU A 465 25.22 -0.09 -22.38
CA GLU A 465 26.19 1.01 -22.50
C GLU A 465 25.53 2.39 -22.39
N LYS A 466 24.21 2.47 -22.46
CA LYS A 466 23.49 3.75 -22.41
C LYS A 466 23.48 4.31 -20.99
N GLU A 467 24.21 5.39 -20.78
CA GLU A 467 24.31 6.10 -19.49
C GLU A 467 23.08 7.00 -19.26
N CYS A 468 21.91 6.40 -19.06
CA CYS A 468 20.63 7.11 -18.85
C CYS A 468 19.93 6.79 -17.52
N PHE A 469 20.58 6.03 -16.64
CA PHE A 469 20.10 5.76 -15.28
C PHE A 469 20.79 6.65 -14.27
N VAL A 470 20.15 6.86 -13.12
CA VAL A 470 20.63 7.73 -12.04
C VAL A 470 20.52 7.01 -10.69
N TYR A 471 21.08 7.58 -9.63
CA TYR A 471 20.92 7.09 -8.26
C TYR A 471 20.07 8.03 -7.43
N ALA A 472 19.11 7.48 -6.68
CA ALA A 472 18.37 8.22 -5.68
C ALA A 472 19.28 8.64 -4.50
N ALA A 473 19.20 9.91 -4.11
CA ALA A 473 19.84 10.43 -2.91
C ALA A 473 18.90 10.30 -1.70
N VAL A 474 19.02 9.17 -0.99
CA VAL A 474 18.35 8.96 0.29
C VAL A 474 19.40 9.18 1.39
N PRO A 475 19.23 10.15 2.31
CA PRO A 475 20.25 10.54 3.29
C PRO A 475 20.29 9.59 4.48
N TYR A 476 20.44 8.31 4.18
CA TYR A 476 20.72 7.25 5.13
C TYR A 476 22.19 6.86 4.95
N THR A 477 22.91 6.75 6.06
CA THR A 477 24.32 6.38 6.09
C THR A 477 24.44 5.00 6.72
N ILE A 478 24.70 3.98 5.90
CA ILE A 478 24.97 2.63 6.41
C ILE A 478 26.36 2.61 7.05
N LYS A 479 26.44 2.23 8.32
CA LYS A 479 27.65 2.25 9.17
C LYS A 479 28.79 1.40 8.61
N PRO A 480 30.05 1.63 9.06
CA PRO A 480 31.16 0.74 8.76
C PRO A 480 30.87 -0.72 9.12
N TYR A 481 31.41 -1.66 8.35
CA TYR A 481 31.16 -3.09 8.56
C TYR A 481 31.49 -3.60 9.98
N GLN A 482 32.56 -3.08 10.60
CA GLN A 482 32.94 -3.46 11.96
C GLN A 482 31.90 -3.04 13.01
N ASP A 483 31.23 -1.90 12.79
CA ASP A 483 30.17 -1.44 13.70
C ASP A 483 28.90 -2.28 13.53
N ILE A 484 28.57 -2.66 12.29
CA ILE A 484 27.47 -3.59 11.99
C ILE A 484 27.73 -4.95 12.64
N LEU A 485 28.94 -5.49 12.54
CA LEU A 485 29.31 -6.74 13.21
C LEU A 485 29.19 -6.65 14.74
N LYS A 486 29.55 -5.50 15.31
CA LYS A 486 29.46 -5.25 16.75
C LYS A 486 28.01 -5.19 17.22
N ASN A 487 27.14 -4.51 16.47
CA ASN A 487 25.72 -4.41 16.77
C ASN A 487 24.87 -4.32 15.49
N PRO A 488 24.38 -5.44 14.95
CA PRO A 488 23.67 -5.43 13.67
C PRO A 488 22.23 -4.90 13.75
N LYS A 489 21.81 -4.43 14.94
CA LYS A 489 20.53 -3.73 15.13
C LYS A 489 20.66 -2.21 15.06
N ASP A 490 21.89 -1.67 15.10
CA ASP A 490 22.18 -0.23 15.01
C ASP A 490 23.19 -0.01 13.88
N THR A 491 22.67 0.19 12.67
CA THR A 491 23.45 0.02 11.43
C THR A 491 23.25 1.14 10.42
N ILE A 492 22.23 1.98 10.58
CA ILE A 492 21.91 3.05 9.64
C ILE A 492 21.59 4.33 10.40
N GLU A 493 22.33 5.39 10.07
CA GLU A 493 22.13 6.73 10.62
C GLU A 493 21.42 7.63 9.62
N TYR A 494 20.75 8.66 10.13
CA TYR A 494 20.11 9.68 9.31
C TYR A 494 21.02 10.89 9.14
N SER A 495 21.39 11.20 7.90
CA SER A 495 22.28 12.32 7.59
C SER A 495 21.51 13.62 7.38
N HIS A 496 21.27 14.39 8.45
CA HIS A 496 20.60 15.69 8.37
C HIS A 496 21.32 16.71 7.48
N SER A 497 22.66 16.65 7.42
CA SER A 497 23.44 17.53 6.55
C SER A 497 23.24 17.21 5.08
N TRP A 498 23.12 15.92 4.72
CA TRP A 498 22.81 15.50 3.36
C TRP A 498 21.35 15.80 2.99
N GLU A 499 20.40 15.59 3.90
CA GLU A 499 19.01 16.02 3.73
C GLU A 499 18.92 17.50 3.37
N LYS A 500 19.62 18.37 4.12
CA LYS A 500 19.60 19.81 3.87
C LYS A 500 20.05 20.14 2.44
N LYS A 501 21.12 19.51 1.96
CA LYS A 501 21.59 19.65 0.57
C LYS A 501 20.54 19.20 -0.44
N ILE A 502 19.90 18.05 -0.22
CA ILE A 502 18.83 17.55 -1.10
C ILE A 502 17.65 18.54 -1.14
N ILE A 503 17.22 19.10 -0.01
CA ILE A 503 16.14 20.09 0.04
C ILE A 503 16.54 21.37 -0.72
N GLU A 504 17.76 21.85 -0.53
CA GLU A 504 18.29 23.00 -1.25
C GLU A 504 18.31 22.76 -2.76
N GLU A 505 18.81 21.62 -3.23
CA GLU A 505 18.81 21.29 -4.67
C GLU A 505 17.39 21.10 -5.22
N ARG A 506 16.50 20.46 -4.46
CA ARG A 506 15.09 20.34 -4.88
C ARG A 506 14.40 21.68 -5.04
N SER A 507 14.77 22.67 -4.22
CA SER A 507 14.24 24.02 -4.34
C SER A 507 14.77 24.79 -5.56
N LYS A 508 15.94 24.39 -6.09
CA LYS A 508 16.57 25.00 -7.27
C LYS A 508 16.06 24.41 -8.57
N ILE A 509 16.13 23.07 -8.72
CA ILE A 509 15.88 22.40 -10.00
C ILE A 509 14.60 21.57 -10.02
N GLY A 510 13.97 21.29 -8.88
CA GLY A 510 12.79 20.41 -8.80
C GLY A 510 13.12 19.00 -8.29
N ALA A 511 12.29 18.02 -8.61
CA ALA A 511 12.41 16.66 -8.06
C ALA A 511 13.78 15.99 -8.28
N ASP A 512 14.42 16.24 -9.41
CA ASP A 512 15.75 15.72 -9.75
C ASP A 512 16.86 16.21 -8.79
N GLY A 513 16.60 17.25 -8.00
CA GLY A 513 17.48 17.64 -6.89
C GLY A 513 17.61 16.56 -5.80
N ALA A 514 16.80 15.51 -5.84
CA ALA A 514 16.93 14.31 -5.01
C ALA A 514 17.79 13.21 -5.64
N LEU A 515 18.54 13.48 -6.70
CA LEU A 515 19.45 12.53 -7.33
C LEU A 515 20.90 12.78 -6.88
N ILE A 516 21.72 11.72 -6.94
CA ILE A 516 23.15 11.82 -6.68
C ILE A 516 23.80 12.69 -7.76
N ARG A 517 24.63 13.65 -7.32
CA ARG A 517 25.47 14.48 -8.19
C ARG A 517 26.92 14.03 -8.13
N SER A 518 27.64 14.22 -9.21
CA SER A 518 29.08 13.99 -9.31
C SER A 518 29.89 15.15 -8.74
N ASN A 519 31.22 15.01 -8.68
CA ASN A 519 32.11 16.10 -8.25
C ASN A 519 32.17 17.28 -9.24
N GLU A 520 31.69 17.10 -10.47
CA GLU A 520 31.49 18.18 -11.45
C GLU A 520 30.13 18.89 -11.22
N ASP A 521 29.41 18.53 -10.15
CA ASP A 521 28.10 19.05 -9.74
C ASP A 521 26.98 18.78 -10.77
N GLU A 522 27.10 17.78 -11.61
CA GLU A 522 26.06 17.32 -12.54
C GLU A 522 25.33 16.08 -11.98
N ILE A 523 24.08 15.85 -12.39
CA ILE A 523 23.37 14.60 -12.08
C ILE A 523 24.20 13.43 -12.59
N TYR A 524 24.47 12.45 -11.73
CA TYR A 524 25.37 11.36 -12.09
C TYR A 524 24.64 10.25 -12.86
N HIS A 525 24.94 10.12 -14.15
CA HIS A 525 24.38 9.06 -15.00
C HIS A 525 25.25 7.81 -15.04
N VAL A 526 24.59 6.66 -15.09
CA VAL A 526 25.19 5.32 -15.20
C VAL A 526 24.37 4.45 -16.14
N ASN A 527 24.92 3.32 -16.56
CA ASN A 527 24.22 2.39 -17.45
C ASN A 527 23.51 1.27 -16.67
N PHE A 528 22.78 0.42 -17.40
CA PHE A 528 22.02 -0.68 -16.81
C PHE A 528 22.91 -1.68 -16.06
N ILE A 529 24.09 -2.03 -16.59
CA ILE A 529 24.99 -2.99 -15.95
C ILE A 529 25.40 -2.50 -14.57
N GLU A 530 25.73 -1.21 -14.44
CA GLU A 530 26.09 -0.64 -13.15
C GLU A 530 24.91 -0.65 -12.17
N LYS A 531 23.70 -0.34 -12.62
CA LYS A 531 22.49 -0.41 -11.77
C LYS A 531 22.22 -1.81 -11.24
N ILE A 532 22.42 -2.83 -12.08
CA ILE A 532 22.28 -4.23 -11.66
C ILE A 532 23.41 -4.62 -10.70
N LEU A 533 24.65 -4.22 -10.96
CA LEU A 533 25.77 -4.48 -10.07
C LEU A 533 25.58 -3.81 -8.70
N ALA A 534 25.08 -2.58 -8.63
CA ALA A 534 24.84 -1.89 -7.36
C ALA A 534 23.94 -2.73 -6.42
N THR A 535 22.81 -3.23 -6.93
CA THR A 535 21.85 -4.00 -6.12
C THR A 535 22.33 -5.44 -5.86
N VAL A 536 22.96 -6.09 -6.84
CA VAL A 536 23.50 -7.45 -6.69
C VAL A 536 24.67 -7.47 -5.71
N LEU A 537 25.63 -6.56 -5.84
CA LEU A 537 26.79 -6.48 -4.95
C LEU A 537 26.37 -6.11 -3.52
N ALA A 538 25.35 -5.27 -3.34
CA ALA A 538 24.79 -5.00 -2.02
C ALA A 538 24.25 -6.28 -1.36
N LYS A 539 23.56 -7.16 -2.10
CA LYS A 539 23.09 -8.45 -1.58
C LYS A 539 24.24 -9.42 -1.36
N MET A 540 25.15 -9.57 -2.33
CA MET A 540 26.31 -10.46 -2.20
C MET A 540 27.26 -10.01 -1.08
N SER A 541 27.36 -8.72 -0.77
CA SER A 541 28.15 -8.24 0.37
C SER A 541 27.60 -8.68 1.74
N ASN A 542 26.31 -9.03 1.78
CA ASN A 542 25.60 -9.55 2.95
C ASN A 542 25.36 -11.05 2.87
N PHE A 543 25.93 -11.74 1.87
CA PHE A 543 25.81 -13.17 1.73
C PHE A 543 26.63 -13.90 2.80
N ILE A 544 25.94 -14.72 3.57
CA ILE A 544 26.54 -15.63 4.53
C ILE A 544 26.41 -17.04 3.92
N PRO A 545 27.51 -17.69 3.51
CA PRO A 545 27.46 -19.04 2.94
C PRO A 545 26.65 -19.99 3.82
N GLU A 546 25.83 -20.85 3.21
CA GLU A 546 24.85 -21.75 3.87
C GLU A 546 23.81 -21.08 4.79
N GLY A 547 23.86 -19.75 4.98
CA GLY A 547 22.97 -19.01 5.88
C GLY A 547 21.91 -18.19 5.15
N GLY A 548 22.26 -17.55 4.03
CA GLY A 548 21.39 -16.65 3.25
C GLY A 548 21.92 -15.21 3.18
N ILE A 549 21.03 -14.24 2.96
CA ILE A 549 21.35 -12.80 2.96
C ILE A 549 21.08 -12.19 4.33
N TRP A 550 22.09 -11.56 4.92
CA TRP A 550 22.00 -11.00 6.27
C TRP A 550 21.01 -9.83 6.36
N MET A 551 20.11 -9.87 7.35
CA MET A 551 19.09 -8.84 7.61
C MET A 551 19.61 -7.77 8.59
N ASN A 552 20.42 -6.83 8.14
CA ASN A 552 21.11 -5.86 8.99
C ASN A 552 20.80 -4.39 8.67
N THR A 553 19.65 -4.09 8.06
CA THR A 553 19.31 -2.75 7.53
C THR A 553 18.15 -2.07 8.25
N GLN A 554 17.97 -2.35 9.55
CA GLN A 554 16.96 -1.73 10.45
C GLN A 554 15.48 -1.89 10.02
N ARG A 555 15.21 -2.69 8.99
CA ARG A 555 13.86 -3.03 8.51
C ARG A 555 13.75 -4.52 8.20
N PRO A 556 12.55 -5.10 8.37
CA PRO A 556 12.31 -6.50 8.02
C PRO A 556 12.28 -6.71 6.50
N GLU A 557 11.78 -7.87 6.09
CA GLU A 557 11.39 -8.15 4.70
C GLU A 557 9.86 -8.09 4.57
N TRP A 558 9.25 -8.99 3.81
CA TRP A 558 7.81 -8.98 3.51
C TRP A 558 6.93 -9.07 4.78
N ASN A 559 7.34 -9.86 5.78
CA ASN A 559 6.59 -10.10 7.00
C ASN A 559 7.04 -9.19 8.16
N ASP A 560 6.36 -8.05 8.33
CA ASP A 560 6.62 -7.10 9.41
C ASP A 560 6.43 -7.71 10.82
N ALA A 561 5.62 -8.77 10.97
CA ALA A 561 5.38 -9.40 12.28
C ALA A 561 6.59 -10.15 12.84
N ASN A 562 7.59 -10.47 11.99
CA ASN A 562 8.86 -11.08 12.37
C ASN A 562 10.02 -10.05 12.42
N ASN A 563 9.72 -8.77 12.61
CA ASN A 563 10.73 -7.69 12.61
C ASN A 563 11.89 -7.86 13.62
N ALA A 564 11.70 -8.63 14.70
CA ALA A 564 12.77 -8.91 15.66
C ALA A 564 13.95 -9.72 15.06
N LEU A 565 13.73 -10.38 13.93
CA LEU A 565 14.79 -11.06 13.17
C LEU A 565 15.84 -10.06 12.64
N VAL A 566 15.49 -8.79 12.40
CA VAL A 566 16.46 -7.78 11.99
C VAL A 566 17.60 -7.71 13.00
N GLY A 567 18.83 -7.82 12.51
CA GLY A 567 20.05 -7.93 13.29
C GLY A 567 20.71 -9.29 13.11
N ASN A 568 20.13 -10.36 13.65
CA ASN A 568 20.74 -11.70 13.59
C ASN A 568 20.08 -12.63 12.58
N GLY A 569 18.95 -12.23 12.00
CA GLY A 569 18.23 -12.97 10.98
C GLY A 569 18.98 -12.97 9.65
N VAL A 570 18.85 -14.07 8.94
CA VAL A 570 19.46 -14.28 7.62
C VAL A 570 18.38 -14.86 6.71
N SER A 571 18.12 -14.19 5.58
CA SER A 571 17.05 -14.52 4.65
C SER A 571 17.52 -15.51 3.60
N MET A 572 17.03 -16.74 3.68
CA MET A 572 17.09 -17.68 2.56
C MET A 572 16.04 -17.34 1.50
N VAL A 573 14.91 -16.73 1.90
CA VAL A 573 13.86 -16.22 0.99
C VAL A 573 14.48 -15.33 -0.10
N THR A 574 15.23 -14.31 0.30
CA THR A 574 15.90 -13.40 -0.64
C THR A 574 17.00 -14.13 -1.44
N LEU A 575 17.69 -15.11 -0.86
CA LEU A 575 18.69 -15.92 -1.56
C LEU A 575 18.07 -16.77 -2.70
N TYR A 576 16.89 -17.36 -2.46
CA TYR A 576 16.16 -18.13 -3.49
C TYR A 576 15.77 -17.25 -4.67
N TYR A 577 15.32 -16.02 -4.41
CA TYR A 577 15.01 -15.07 -5.47
C TYR A 577 16.27 -14.51 -6.16
N LEU A 578 17.38 -14.35 -5.42
CA LEU A 578 18.66 -13.94 -5.98
C LEU A 578 19.24 -14.98 -6.93
N HIS A 579 19.05 -16.28 -6.65
CA HIS A 579 19.36 -17.34 -7.60
C HIS A 579 18.64 -17.11 -8.94
N ARG A 580 17.30 -16.96 -8.90
CA ARG A 580 16.51 -16.73 -10.12
C ARG A 580 16.92 -15.45 -10.85
N PHE A 581 17.20 -14.40 -10.10
CA PHE A 581 17.68 -13.13 -10.64
C PHE A 581 19.00 -13.31 -11.39
N LEU A 582 19.98 -13.97 -10.78
CA LEU A 582 21.29 -14.17 -11.41
C LEU A 582 21.23 -15.18 -12.58
N LYS A 583 20.32 -16.17 -12.55
CA LYS A 583 20.08 -17.02 -13.72
C LYS A 583 19.50 -16.24 -14.89
N MET A 584 18.53 -15.35 -14.62
CA MET A 584 18.01 -14.45 -15.66
C MET A 584 19.11 -13.52 -16.17
N PHE A 585 19.88 -12.91 -15.27
CA PHE A 585 20.98 -12.02 -15.64
C PHE A 585 22.05 -12.75 -16.47
N GLN A 586 22.44 -13.96 -16.09
CA GLN A 586 23.34 -14.82 -16.87
C GLN A 586 22.83 -14.98 -18.31
N SER A 587 21.55 -15.29 -18.50
CA SER A 587 20.95 -15.41 -19.83
C SER A 587 21.02 -14.11 -20.65
N ILE A 588 20.79 -12.95 -20.03
CA ILE A 588 20.85 -11.63 -20.70
C ILE A 588 22.31 -11.27 -21.06
N LEU A 589 23.28 -11.64 -20.21
CA LEU A 589 24.70 -11.46 -20.51
C LEU A 589 25.16 -12.39 -21.64
N ASP A 590 24.65 -13.62 -21.69
CA ASP A 590 25.01 -14.61 -22.70
C ASP A 590 24.43 -14.32 -24.08
N SER A 591 23.30 -13.61 -24.14
CA SER A 591 22.74 -13.10 -25.40
C SER A 591 23.40 -11.82 -25.92
N SER A 592 24.31 -11.21 -25.15
CA SER A 592 24.98 -9.97 -25.54
C SER A 592 26.26 -10.24 -26.34
N ASP A 593 26.41 -9.50 -27.45
CA ASP A 593 27.65 -9.49 -28.26
C ASP A 593 28.71 -8.50 -27.72
N LEU A 594 28.42 -7.78 -26.63
CA LEU A 594 29.38 -6.83 -26.06
C LEU A 594 30.54 -7.55 -25.37
N GLU A 595 31.76 -7.13 -25.69
CA GLU A 595 32.98 -7.68 -25.07
C GLU A 595 33.33 -6.99 -23.74
N THR A 596 32.81 -5.78 -23.53
CA THR A 596 33.17 -4.93 -22.40
C THR A 596 31.95 -4.39 -21.65
N ILE A 597 32.18 -4.00 -20.41
CA ILE A 597 31.26 -3.24 -19.56
C ILE A 597 31.96 -1.96 -19.11
N LYS A 598 31.18 -0.94 -18.76
CA LYS A 598 31.70 0.34 -18.27
C LYS A 598 31.01 0.68 -16.94
N ILE A 599 31.77 0.89 -15.88
CA ILE A 599 31.25 1.16 -14.54
C ILE A 599 32.04 2.27 -13.84
N SER A 600 31.42 2.96 -12.89
CA SER A 600 32.05 3.93 -11.99
C SER A 600 33.38 3.42 -11.44
N ASN A 601 34.42 4.27 -11.45
CA ASN A 601 35.73 3.91 -10.93
C ASN A 601 35.67 3.44 -9.47
N GLU A 602 34.80 4.04 -8.67
CA GLU A 602 34.55 3.69 -7.26
C GLU A 602 33.97 2.27 -7.11
N MET A 603 33.19 1.79 -8.07
CA MET A 603 32.58 0.44 -8.02
C MET A 603 33.56 -0.66 -8.45
N VAL A 604 34.64 -0.33 -9.17
CA VAL A 604 35.59 -1.32 -9.70
C VAL A 604 36.19 -2.17 -8.60
N GLU A 605 36.70 -1.53 -7.55
CA GLU A 605 37.34 -2.23 -6.42
C GLU A 605 36.33 -3.11 -5.70
N PHE A 606 35.13 -2.59 -5.45
CA PHE A 606 34.06 -3.35 -4.80
C PHE A 606 33.68 -4.61 -5.59
N TYR A 607 33.47 -4.44 -6.90
CA TYR A 607 33.13 -5.54 -7.80
C TYR A 607 34.24 -6.59 -7.86
N HIS A 608 35.50 -6.17 -8.00
CA HIS A 608 36.64 -7.09 -8.04
C HIS A 608 36.83 -7.82 -6.72
N GLU A 609 36.83 -7.14 -5.57
CA GLU A 609 37.02 -7.79 -4.27
C GLU A 609 35.93 -8.82 -3.97
N VAL A 610 34.66 -8.53 -4.30
CA VAL A 610 33.57 -9.49 -4.14
C VAL A 610 33.77 -10.69 -5.07
N ARG A 611 34.08 -10.46 -6.35
CA ARG A 611 34.32 -11.56 -7.30
C ARG A 611 35.50 -12.42 -6.89
N ASP A 612 36.63 -11.80 -6.58
CA ASP A 612 37.89 -12.48 -6.29
C ASP A 612 37.77 -13.27 -4.97
N CYS A 613 37.06 -12.72 -3.97
CA CYS A 613 36.72 -13.47 -2.76
C CYS A 613 35.94 -14.76 -3.06
N LEU A 614 34.95 -14.73 -3.96
CA LEU A 614 34.19 -15.93 -4.33
C LEU A 614 35.04 -16.91 -5.13
N VAL A 615 35.76 -16.45 -6.15
CA VAL A 615 36.62 -17.31 -7.00
C VAL A 615 37.69 -18.03 -6.17
N GLU A 616 38.38 -17.33 -5.26
CA GLU A 616 39.41 -17.93 -4.42
C GLU A 616 38.86 -18.99 -3.45
N ASN A 617 37.58 -18.88 -3.07
CA ASN A 617 36.92 -19.79 -2.13
C ASN A 617 36.04 -20.85 -2.81
N GLU A 618 35.99 -20.90 -4.14
CA GLU A 618 35.17 -21.86 -4.91
C GLU A 618 35.48 -23.32 -4.53
N HIS A 619 36.74 -23.62 -4.18
CA HIS A 619 37.17 -24.94 -3.73
C HIS A 619 36.40 -25.47 -2.51
N LEU A 620 35.86 -24.59 -1.66
CA LEU A 620 35.10 -24.95 -0.47
C LEU A 620 33.70 -25.52 -0.79
N LEU A 621 33.18 -25.27 -2.00
CA LEU A 621 31.87 -25.76 -2.43
C LEU A 621 31.82 -27.29 -2.61
N SER A 622 32.98 -27.96 -2.60
CA SER A 622 33.09 -29.42 -2.64
C SER A 622 32.61 -30.11 -1.35
N GLY A 623 32.43 -29.36 -0.26
CA GLY A 623 32.01 -29.89 1.03
C GLY A 623 31.16 -28.89 1.82
N LYS A 624 31.01 -29.15 3.12
CA LYS A 624 30.37 -28.22 4.05
C LYS A 624 31.35 -27.09 4.37
N ILE A 625 30.88 -25.84 4.35
CA ILE A 625 31.70 -24.68 4.72
C ILE A 625 31.71 -24.56 6.25
N ASP A 626 32.91 -24.55 6.85
CA ASP A 626 33.05 -24.38 8.30
C ASP A 626 32.83 -22.93 8.74
N ASP A 627 32.60 -22.72 10.04
CA ASP A 627 32.23 -21.42 10.59
C ASP A 627 33.34 -20.37 10.48
N GLN A 628 34.62 -20.78 10.44
CA GLN A 628 35.76 -19.88 10.28
C GLN A 628 35.85 -19.39 8.84
N SER A 629 35.71 -20.30 7.87
CA SER A 629 35.67 -20.00 6.45
C SER A 629 34.48 -19.11 6.11
N ARG A 630 33.31 -19.40 6.71
CA ARG A 630 32.10 -18.56 6.61
C ARG A 630 32.36 -17.13 7.09
N ARG A 631 33.07 -16.97 8.21
CA ARG A 631 33.47 -15.66 8.74
C ARG A 631 34.45 -14.94 7.81
N ASN A 632 35.47 -15.64 7.31
CA ASN A 632 36.48 -15.05 6.42
C ASN A 632 35.86 -14.51 5.13
N ILE A 633 34.91 -15.25 4.54
CA ILE A 633 34.17 -14.81 3.36
C ILE A 633 33.33 -13.57 3.72
N LEU A 634 32.50 -13.64 4.77
CA LEU A 634 31.65 -12.51 5.18
C LEU A 634 32.46 -11.25 5.47
N ASP A 635 33.62 -11.37 6.13
CA ASP A 635 34.49 -10.25 6.47
C ASP A 635 35.04 -9.54 5.24
N ARG A 636 35.48 -10.29 4.23
CA ARG A 636 35.95 -9.71 2.96
C ARG A 636 34.82 -9.02 2.20
N LEU A 637 33.69 -9.71 2.06
CA LEU A 637 32.51 -9.22 1.35
C LEU A 637 31.95 -7.93 1.99
N GLY A 638 31.75 -7.95 3.30
CA GLY A 638 31.22 -6.82 4.06
C GLY A 638 32.18 -5.63 4.12
N LYS A 639 33.50 -5.87 4.21
CA LYS A 639 34.52 -4.82 4.14
C LYS A 639 34.55 -4.15 2.77
N ALA A 640 34.51 -4.91 1.67
CA ALA A 640 34.52 -4.35 0.32
C ALA A 640 33.33 -3.39 0.10
N ALA A 641 32.12 -3.77 0.53
CA ALA A 641 30.97 -2.88 0.49
C ALA A 641 31.11 -1.67 1.42
N SER A 642 31.79 -1.83 2.56
CA SER A 642 32.04 -0.75 3.53
C SER A 642 32.94 0.32 2.95
N ASP A 643 34.03 -0.10 2.33
CA ASP A 643 34.99 0.81 1.74
C ASP A 643 34.33 1.60 0.58
N TYR A 644 33.55 0.92 -0.27
CA TYR A 644 32.78 1.57 -1.35
C TYR A 644 31.82 2.64 -0.85
N ARG A 645 30.91 2.29 0.08
CA ARG A 645 29.89 3.24 0.53
C ARG A 645 30.48 4.40 1.32
N LEU A 646 31.51 4.15 2.13
CA LEU A 646 32.20 5.21 2.87
C LEU A 646 32.94 6.16 1.93
N GLN A 647 33.51 5.67 0.83
CA GLN A 647 34.09 6.54 -0.20
C GLN A 647 33.01 7.45 -0.80
N VAL A 648 31.88 6.89 -1.23
CA VAL A 648 30.81 7.68 -1.88
C VAL A 648 30.14 8.65 -0.89
N TYR A 649 29.85 8.24 0.36
CA TYR A 649 29.26 9.13 1.37
C TYR A 649 30.16 10.33 1.68
N ASN A 650 31.48 10.14 1.72
CA ASN A 650 32.43 11.19 2.11
C ASN A 650 32.91 12.04 0.93
N SER A 651 33.05 11.46 -0.26
CA SER A 651 33.71 12.10 -1.40
C SER A 651 32.87 12.16 -2.68
N GLY A 652 31.66 11.60 -2.67
CA GLY A 652 30.80 11.53 -3.85
C GLY A 652 31.35 10.61 -4.94
N PHE A 653 30.71 10.65 -6.10
CA PHE A 653 31.24 10.04 -7.32
C PHE A 653 32.14 11.04 -8.04
N TRP A 654 33.34 10.61 -8.42
CA TRP A 654 34.28 11.43 -9.17
C TRP A 654 33.81 11.72 -10.60
N GLY A 655 32.93 10.89 -11.15
CA GLY A 655 32.35 11.06 -12.48
C GLY A 655 33.04 10.24 -13.58
N LYS A 656 34.21 9.65 -13.31
CA LYS A 656 34.94 8.84 -14.29
C LYS A 656 34.59 7.36 -14.15
N LYS A 657 34.46 6.72 -15.31
CA LYS A 657 34.14 5.29 -15.44
C LYS A 657 35.30 4.52 -16.05
N ARG A 658 35.39 3.22 -15.76
CA ARG A 658 36.42 2.31 -16.26
C ARG A 658 35.79 1.21 -17.10
N THR A 659 36.51 0.79 -18.13
CA THR A 659 36.13 -0.32 -19.00
C THR A 659 36.70 -1.62 -18.46
N HIS A 660 35.85 -2.62 -18.29
CA HIS A 660 36.21 -3.97 -17.83
C HIS A 660 35.62 -5.02 -18.78
N SER A 661 36.07 -6.27 -18.68
CA SER A 661 35.61 -7.33 -19.59
C SER A 661 34.22 -7.86 -19.20
N MET A 662 33.38 -8.08 -20.21
CA MET A 662 32.12 -8.82 -20.07
C MET A 662 32.36 -10.25 -19.58
N ALA A 663 33.45 -10.88 -20.03
CA ALA A 663 33.88 -12.20 -19.55
C ALA A 663 34.06 -12.23 -18.02
N GLY A 664 34.65 -11.18 -17.44
CA GLY A 664 34.79 -11.06 -15.98
C GLY A 664 33.44 -11.02 -15.26
N LEU A 665 32.46 -10.31 -15.82
CA LEU A 665 31.11 -10.22 -15.27
C LEU A 665 30.35 -11.54 -15.35
N LYS A 666 30.54 -12.29 -16.45
CA LYS A 666 30.02 -13.66 -16.60
C LYS A 666 30.65 -14.62 -15.58
N ILE A 667 31.95 -14.52 -15.35
CA ILE A 667 32.65 -15.30 -14.30
C ILE A 667 32.07 -14.97 -12.92
N PHE A 668 31.93 -13.69 -12.58
CA PHE A 668 31.29 -13.27 -11.33
C PHE A 668 29.88 -13.85 -11.16
N THR A 669 29.05 -13.72 -12.19
CA THR A 669 27.66 -14.22 -12.16
C THR A 669 27.62 -15.74 -11.96
N LYS A 670 28.50 -16.47 -12.66
CA LYS A 670 28.63 -17.93 -12.54
C LYS A 670 29.04 -18.35 -11.13
N VAL A 671 30.12 -17.80 -10.59
CA VAL A 671 30.62 -18.21 -9.27
C VAL A 671 29.63 -17.81 -8.16
N ALA A 672 28.98 -16.65 -8.27
CA ALA A 672 27.92 -16.25 -7.33
C ALA A 672 26.75 -17.25 -7.33
N LEU A 673 26.33 -17.72 -8.51
CA LEU A 673 25.32 -18.77 -8.63
C LEU A 673 25.79 -20.07 -7.95
N GLU A 674 27.02 -20.52 -8.14
CA GLU A 674 27.53 -21.75 -7.54
C GLU A 674 27.50 -21.70 -6.00
N PHE A 675 27.90 -20.58 -5.39
CA PHE A 675 27.78 -20.37 -3.94
C PHE A 675 26.33 -20.35 -3.45
N ILE A 676 25.43 -19.74 -4.23
CA ILE A 676 24.00 -19.71 -3.90
C ILE A 676 23.39 -21.11 -4.00
N GLU A 677 23.65 -21.85 -5.09
CA GLU A 677 23.16 -23.22 -5.30
C GLU A 677 23.63 -24.18 -4.21
N HIS A 678 24.90 -24.05 -3.79
CA HIS A 678 25.44 -24.76 -2.63
C HIS A 678 24.67 -24.41 -1.34
N SER A 679 24.43 -23.13 -1.10
CA SER A 679 23.71 -22.66 0.10
C SER A 679 22.24 -23.09 0.09
N ILE A 680 21.58 -23.12 -1.07
CA ILE A 680 20.21 -23.64 -1.23
C ILE A 680 20.20 -25.13 -0.86
N SER A 681 21.14 -25.92 -1.38
CA SER A 681 21.27 -27.35 -1.08
C SER A 681 21.46 -27.61 0.42
N ALA A 682 22.26 -26.79 1.10
CA ALA A 682 22.50 -26.87 2.54
C ALA A 682 21.27 -26.52 3.41
N ASN A 683 20.20 -25.98 2.82
CA ASN A 683 19.03 -25.47 3.53
C ASN A 683 17.74 -26.31 3.34
N GLN A 684 17.85 -27.51 2.76
CA GLN A 684 16.74 -28.47 2.79
C GLN A 684 16.65 -29.14 4.17
N ARG A 685 15.45 -29.13 4.74
CA ARG A 685 15.13 -29.78 6.02
C ARG A 685 14.93 -31.29 5.85
N PRO A 686 15.02 -32.07 6.94
CA PRO A 686 14.72 -33.50 6.92
C PRO A 686 13.31 -33.84 6.40
N ASP A 687 12.33 -32.97 6.66
CA ASP A 687 10.94 -33.09 6.21
C ASP A 687 10.73 -32.66 4.73
N LYS A 688 11.81 -32.33 4.01
CA LYS A 688 11.84 -31.85 2.61
C LYS A 688 11.41 -30.41 2.39
N LEU A 689 10.94 -29.70 3.42
CA LEU A 689 10.76 -28.25 3.34
C LEU A 689 12.10 -27.52 3.30
N TYR A 690 12.08 -26.25 2.92
CA TYR A 690 13.27 -25.40 2.91
C TYR A 690 13.23 -24.37 4.04
N HIS A 691 14.38 -24.02 4.58
CA HIS A 691 14.49 -22.93 5.56
C HIS A 691 14.15 -21.58 4.93
N ALA A 692 13.31 -20.78 5.60
CA ALA A 692 12.97 -19.43 5.14
C ALA A 692 13.95 -18.39 5.71
N TYR A 693 14.10 -18.42 7.04
CA TYR A 693 14.95 -17.52 7.80
C TYR A 693 15.79 -18.33 8.77
N ASN A 694 17.08 -18.01 8.82
CA ASN A 694 18.05 -18.56 9.75
C ASN A 694 18.49 -17.47 10.74
N LEU A 695 19.23 -17.87 11.76
CA LEU A 695 19.91 -16.98 12.68
C LEU A 695 21.41 -17.17 12.56
N MET A 696 22.14 -16.05 12.54
CA MET A 696 23.60 -16.04 12.64
C MET A 696 24.04 -15.50 14.01
N SER A 697 25.10 -16.11 14.55
CA SER A 697 25.81 -15.62 15.72
C SER A 697 27.30 -15.55 15.45
N ILE A 698 27.90 -14.43 15.80
CA ILE A 698 29.34 -14.22 15.72
C ILE A 698 29.98 -14.82 16.97
N THR A 699 30.93 -15.72 16.77
CA THR A 699 31.83 -16.24 17.82
C THR A 699 33.22 -15.64 17.63
N THR A 700 34.15 -15.90 18.56
CA THR A 700 35.52 -15.39 18.48
C THR A 700 36.22 -15.80 17.17
N ASN A 701 35.92 -16.98 16.63
CA ASN A 701 36.63 -17.56 15.48
C ASN A 701 35.74 -17.91 14.29
N GLY A 702 34.45 -17.56 14.30
CA GLY A 702 33.54 -18.00 13.23
C GLY A 702 32.12 -17.43 13.29
N VAL A 703 31.37 -17.65 12.20
CA VAL A 703 29.93 -17.36 12.10
C VAL A 703 29.15 -18.68 12.14
N VAL A 704 28.36 -18.86 13.19
CA VAL A 704 27.52 -20.05 13.41
C VAL A 704 26.11 -19.78 12.88
N ILE A 705 25.53 -20.77 12.20
CA ILE A 705 24.14 -20.74 11.71
C ILE A 705 23.26 -21.64 12.58
N SER A 706 22.08 -21.14 12.92
CA SER A 706 21.00 -21.92 13.52
C SER A 706 19.67 -21.65 12.81
N ASN A 707 18.75 -22.59 12.91
CA ASN A 707 17.56 -22.62 12.06
C ASN A 707 16.29 -22.26 12.86
N LEU A 708 15.30 -21.71 12.16
CA LEU A 708 13.96 -21.45 12.71
C LEU A 708 12.95 -22.52 12.24
N SER A 709 11.72 -22.40 12.75
CA SER A 709 10.57 -23.20 12.32
C SER A 709 10.35 -23.15 10.81
N GLU A 710 9.66 -24.16 10.28
CA GLU A 710 9.14 -24.13 8.91
C GLU A 710 8.24 -22.91 8.70
N MET A 711 8.35 -22.28 7.53
CA MET A 711 7.54 -21.11 7.17
C MET A 711 7.09 -21.23 5.72
N LEU A 712 5.84 -20.85 5.45
CA LEU A 712 5.25 -20.91 4.11
C LEU A 712 6.06 -20.09 3.09
N GLU A 713 6.54 -18.92 3.51
CA GLU A 713 7.29 -17.99 2.66
C GLU A 713 8.57 -18.60 2.07
N GLY A 714 9.30 -19.40 2.87
CA GLY A 714 10.47 -20.13 2.37
C GLY A 714 10.12 -21.14 1.28
N GLN A 715 8.93 -21.75 1.37
CA GLN A 715 8.49 -22.76 0.40
C GLN A 715 8.11 -22.07 -0.92
N VAL A 716 7.37 -20.96 -0.83
CA VAL A 716 7.03 -20.13 -1.99
C VAL A 716 8.30 -19.68 -2.71
N ALA A 717 9.30 -19.18 -1.98
CA ALA A 717 10.54 -18.68 -2.54
C ALA A 717 11.41 -19.80 -3.14
N ALA A 718 11.57 -20.94 -2.45
CA ALA A 718 12.32 -22.08 -2.97
C ALA A 718 11.69 -22.66 -4.25
N LEU A 719 10.35 -22.83 -4.28
CA LEU A 719 9.61 -23.24 -5.48
C LEU A 719 9.71 -22.22 -6.62
N SER A 720 9.89 -20.94 -6.29
CA SER A 720 10.03 -19.85 -7.25
C SER A 720 11.47 -19.59 -7.70
N SER A 721 12.46 -20.33 -7.19
CA SER A 721 13.89 -20.06 -7.41
C SER A 721 14.39 -20.44 -8.80
N GLY A 722 13.70 -21.33 -9.50
CA GLY A 722 14.19 -21.95 -10.74
C GLY A 722 15.37 -22.93 -10.56
N TYR A 723 15.78 -23.22 -9.31
CA TYR A 723 16.84 -24.17 -9.01
C TYR A 723 16.36 -25.64 -9.03
N LEU A 724 15.15 -25.86 -8.49
CA LEU A 724 14.61 -27.20 -8.24
C LEU A 724 14.05 -27.84 -9.50
N LYS A 725 14.25 -29.15 -9.63
CA LYS A 725 13.57 -29.98 -10.65
C LYS A 725 12.13 -30.25 -10.25
N ALA A 726 11.30 -30.61 -11.23
CA ALA A 726 9.88 -30.89 -11.02
C ALA A 726 9.59 -31.89 -9.89
N ASN A 727 10.36 -32.98 -9.80
CA ASN A 727 10.19 -33.98 -8.74
C ASN A 727 10.54 -33.44 -7.34
N GLU A 728 11.54 -32.57 -7.24
CA GLU A 728 11.92 -31.93 -5.97
C GLU A 728 10.86 -30.91 -5.53
N SER A 729 10.31 -30.15 -6.48
CA SER A 729 9.17 -29.25 -6.24
C SER A 729 7.94 -30.01 -5.74
N LEU A 730 7.63 -31.18 -6.32
CA LEU A 730 6.53 -32.03 -5.85
C LEU A 730 6.76 -32.52 -4.42
N GLN A 731 7.99 -32.92 -4.08
CA GLN A 731 8.33 -33.32 -2.71
C GLN A 731 8.09 -32.21 -1.69
N ILE A 732 8.38 -30.95 -2.04
CA ILE A 732 8.07 -29.80 -1.17
C ILE A 732 6.55 -29.65 -1.02
N LEU A 733 5.77 -29.78 -2.08
CA LEU A 733 4.30 -29.64 -2.02
C LEU A 733 3.65 -30.76 -1.18
N ASP A 734 4.12 -31.99 -1.33
CA ASP A 734 3.70 -33.12 -0.50
C ASP A 734 4.07 -32.90 0.97
N ALA A 735 5.29 -32.45 1.24
CA ALA A 735 5.73 -32.10 2.59
C ALA A 735 4.92 -30.95 3.18
N LEU A 736 4.65 -29.90 2.41
CA LEU A 736 3.88 -28.74 2.84
C LEU A 736 2.46 -29.15 3.23
N LYS A 737 1.81 -30.01 2.44
CA LYS A 737 0.49 -30.56 2.75
C LYS A 737 0.47 -31.38 4.04
N ASN A 738 1.56 -32.10 4.33
CA ASN A 738 1.70 -32.93 5.54
C ASN A 738 2.25 -32.17 6.76
N SER A 739 2.59 -30.88 6.62
CA SER A 739 3.22 -30.09 7.66
C SER A 739 2.23 -29.43 8.62
N SER A 740 2.77 -28.88 9.72
CA SER A 740 2.07 -28.01 10.68
C SER A 740 1.53 -26.71 10.06
N LEU A 741 1.92 -26.39 8.82
CA LEU A 741 1.43 -25.21 8.12
C LEU A 741 0.03 -25.44 7.55
N TYR A 742 -0.41 -26.69 7.36
CA TYR A 742 -1.75 -26.96 6.81
C TYR A 742 -2.85 -26.73 7.87
N ARG A 743 -3.83 -25.89 7.52
CA ARG A 743 -4.96 -25.51 8.36
C ARG A 743 -6.26 -26.10 7.79
N ALA A 744 -6.74 -27.18 8.43
CA ALA A 744 -7.79 -28.05 7.89
C ALA A 744 -9.18 -27.38 7.74
N ASP A 745 -9.59 -26.51 8.67
CA ASP A 745 -10.91 -25.85 8.65
C ASP A 745 -11.08 -24.89 7.45
N GLN A 746 -9.98 -24.37 6.90
CA GLN A 746 -9.95 -23.47 5.75
C GLN A 746 -9.34 -24.12 4.49
N ASN A 747 -8.85 -25.36 4.61
CA ASN A 747 -8.09 -26.06 3.55
C ASN A 747 -6.98 -25.19 2.92
N SER A 748 -6.21 -24.50 3.75
CA SER A 748 -5.17 -23.55 3.32
C SER A 748 -3.95 -23.61 4.24
N TYR A 749 -2.99 -22.71 4.08
CA TYR A 749 -1.71 -22.72 4.81
C TYR A 749 -1.53 -21.47 5.70
N ILE A 750 -1.03 -21.66 6.92
CA ILE A 750 -0.57 -20.57 7.80
C ILE A 750 0.90 -20.24 7.53
N LEU A 751 1.34 -19.04 7.96
CA LEU A 751 2.70 -18.56 7.69
C LEU A 751 3.78 -19.36 8.41
N TYR A 752 3.51 -19.77 9.65
CA TYR A 752 4.37 -20.54 10.53
C TYR A 752 3.50 -21.32 11.54
N PRO A 753 4.00 -22.39 12.16
CA PRO A 753 3.21 -23.26 13.02
C PRO A 753 2.50 -22.51 14.15
N ASN A 754 1.24 -22.85 14.38
CA ASN A 754 0.56 -22.46 15.60
C ASN A 754 1.20 -23.18 16.79
N LYS A 755 1.37 -22.49 17.92
CA LYS A 755 2.01 -23.04 19.11
C LYS A 755 1.27 -22.66 20.38
N ASP A 756 1.29 -23.55 21.35
CA ASP A 756 0.81 -23.26 22.68
C ASP A 756 1.78 -22.31 23.37
N LEU A 757 1.30 -21.10 23.65
CA LEU A 757 2.03 -20.15 24.47
C LEU A 757 1.75 -20.43 25.95
N PRO A 758 2.74 -20.27 26.85
CA PRO A 758 2.51 -20.41 28.28
C PRO A 758 1.33 -19.54 28.71
N LYS A 759 0.44 -20.08 29.55
CA LYS A 759 -0.66 -19.30 30.13
C LYS A 759 -0.13 -18.25 31.10
N PHE A 760 -0.96 -17.30 31.50
CA PHE A 760 -0.54 -16.18 32.36
C PHE A 760 0.22 -16.61 33.62
N LEU A 761 -0.29 -17.61 34.35
CA LEU A 761 0.33 -18.12 35.59
C LEU A 761 1.51 -19.06 35.36
N GLU A 762 1.74 -19.51 34.13
CA GLU A 762 2.89 -20.33 33.75
C GLU A 762 4.08 -19.45 33.36
N LYS A 763 3.81 -18.22 32.87
CA LYS A 763 4.82 -17.21 32.58
C LYS A 763 5.46 -16.72 33.88
N ASN A 764 6.76 -16.46 33.83
CA ASN A 764 7.51 -15.74 34.88
C ASN A 764 7.62 -16.46 36.24
N ASN A 765 7.76 -17.79 36.25
CA ASN A 765 8.06 -18.55 37.46
C ASN A 765 9.57 -18.81 37.57
N ILE A 766 10.19 -18.34 38.65
CA ILE A 766 11.61 -18.62 38.94
C ILE A 766 11.69 -19.93 39.74
N PRO A 767 12.41 -20.95 39.26
CA PRO A 767 12.58 -22.19 40.02
C PRO A 767 13.18 -21.90 41.40
N LYS A 768 12.63 -22.54 42.44
CA LYS A 768 13.09 -22.40 43.82
C LYS A 768 14.62 -22.58 43.96
N SER A 769 15.18 -23.55 43.25
CA SER A 769 16.63 -23.79 43.20
C SER A 769 17.44 -22.59 42.71
N SER A 770 16.93 -21.82 41.74
CA SER A 770 17.59 -20.61 41.23
C SER A 770 17.59 -19.49 42.27
N ILE A 771 16.51 -19.39 43.06
CA ILE A 771 16.43 -18.45 44.19
C ILE A 771 17.44 -18.86 45.28
N GLU A 772 17.48 -20.14 45.62
CA GLU A 772 18.38 -20.70 46.63
C GLU A 772 19.86 -20.60 46.24
N ASN A 773 20.18 -20.51 44.95
CA ASN A 773 21.56 -20.33 44.48
C ASN A 773 21.97 -18.87 44.30
N SER A 774 21.05 -17.91 44.50
CA SER A 774 21.33 -16.49 44.34
C SER A 774 21.36 -15.74 45.67
N THR A 775 22.56 -15.27 46.05
CA THR A 775 22.77 -14.43 47.24
C THR A 775 21.90 -13.17 47.21
N LEU A 776 21.72 -12.57 46.03
CA LEU A 776 20.89 -11.38 45.84
C LEU A 776 19.41 -11.68 46.09
N LEU A 777 18.86 -12.72 45.44
CA LEU A 777 17.44 -13.06 45.57
C LEU A 777 17.09 -13.46 47.00
N LYS A 778 17.96 -14.21 47.68
CA LYS A 778 17.80 -14.50 49.12
C LYS A 778 17.74 -13.25 49.98
N LYS A 779 18.62 -12.27 49.74
CA LYS A 779 18.66 -11.03 50.51
C LYS A 779 17.38 -10.21 50.31
N LEU A 780 16.93 -10.11 49.07
CA LEU A 780 15.69 -9.42 48.72
C LEU A 780 14.44 -10.10 49.34
N LEU A 781 14.38 -11.45 49.37
CA LEU A 781 13.36 -12.20 50.12
C LEU A 781 13.39 -11.79 51.61
N ALA A 782 14.57 -11.84 52.22
CA ALA A 782 14.73 -11.55 53.65
C ALA A 782 14.34 -10.12 54.02
N THR A 783 14.53 -9.16 53.12
CA THR A 783 14.14 -7.75 53.32
C THR A 783 12.75 -7.43 52.77
N SER A 784 11.98 -8.42 52.31
CA SER A 784 10.66 -8.23 51.67
C SER A 784 10.68 -7.20 50.53
N ASN A 785 11.79 -7.12 49.79
CA ASN A 785 11.96 -6.17 48.70
C ASN A 785 11.46 -6.80 47.38
N GLN A 786 10.36 -6.26 46.86
CA GLN A 786 9.67 -6.78 45.68
C GLN A 786 10.06 -6.09 44.36
N SER A 787 11.11 -5.26 44.35
CA SER A 787 11.47 -4.48 43.15
C SER A 787 12.02 -5.30 42.00
N ILE A 788 12.48 -6.53 42.25
CA ILE A 788 13.09 -7.42 41.25
C ILE A 788 12.34 -8.75 41.13
N PHE A 789 11.90 -9.35 42.24
CA PHE A 789 11.01 -10.51 42.25
C PHE A 789 10.18 -10.51 43.53
N ASN A 790 9.08 -11.26 43.52
CA ASN A 790 8.18 -11.46 44.64
C ASN A 790 7.88 -12.96 44.82
N MET A 791 7.54 -13.34 46.05
CA MET A 791 7.07 -14.69 46.41
C MET A 791 5.56 -14.63 46.57
N ASP A 792 4.83 -15.53 45.91
CA ASP A 792 3.39 -15.60 46.09
C ASP A 792 3.03 -16.35 47.39
N CYS A 793 1.74 -16.44 47.71
CA CYS A 793 1.27 -17.09 48.94
C CYS A 793 1.48 -18.62 48.99
N LYS A 794 1.89 -19.24 47.89
CA LYS A 794 2.15 -20.68 47.77
C LYS A 794 3.65 -21.02 47.76
N GLY A 795 4.52 -20.01 47.75
CA GLY A 795 5.97 -20.17 47.86
C GLY A 795 6.65 -20.20 46.50
#